data_AF-A0A843RXI8-F1
#
_entry.id   AF-A0A843RXI8-F1
#
_cell.length_a   1.000
_cell.length_b   1.000
_cell.length_c   1.000
_cell.angle_alpha   90.00
_cell.angle_beta   90.00
_cell.angle_gamma   90.00
#
_symmetry.space_group_name_H-M   'P 1'
#
loop_
_entity.id
_entity.type
_entity.pdbx_description
1 polymer ?
#
loop_
_entity_poly.entity_id
_entity_poly.type
_entity_poly.pdbx_seq_one_letter_code
_entity_poly.pdbx_strand_id
1 'polypeptide(L)'
;MTLGRLLAVFVTFATASHGIATADTGAGPYAGRPLKDALQTLGREGLKIIFSTELVRSDMLVSDEPRATSPRKILDEILRPHGLRAKDGPRGTVFVVPAPKRRPARAPPVPKSHGSLRGRVLDAHTGAPLHGVLVQAPARAGSRAYTDAYGAFRIDDLPAGDQHLVVVMHGFMEARPDAVVPVAGVVDLVVPLVPRVCSYTEQITVTDSARAARGVPPRLTPAEATLGGAELEQLRSVLTDDPVRVAHAMPGVAANDDFRGDFSVRGAGLRHIGMSIDGVMAPWLVHTIEQSDDTFGSVALLNREIVDRMSLAAGAYPLHYGNRTGAWLDTTIREGSRNGLHVQTMLDGGGNDGIGGGGGLSVVAEGPIGPSRRGSWLTAFRADYPGWLTPVARDNSAKEFGFADFQSKLVYDVARGHQIQTTFVVGGTYLDNRHDSVSADRLLNWHGAGLGILALQSTLSPRLVVSQRVSVAGQGFGNTGAADRELSRNWFQDVAYRADVSWAARPETLVQVGMSAQQQHDRQTAQPTVLVPSSSTTSPERDTIVDGSASLVSGYAQMTWQGGAGWSVAPGVRVTRSSLIDETAVLPSVRAAWDIRDTFSVRAAAGWYRQTPEIEQVLGPSGGAELGSEQSRHLDVGVELRPKPFLRAQVTLYDRQDRDFLRLEDADYRLVDGSLVAPAPQPQYANALRGRSRGVELLLARDGPSDLTGWVSYAYGRTRYTDAARGETFWGDFDQRHTVNAHAHYRLTDKTSVGATFRFGSNFPMPGYIASHDGELVISDRRNETRLPPYARLDARVNRTFTFWNRRLTFFFEVLNVLGRKNYGARPGVVDAQTGQVLDATERLFPVLPSAGLQIEF
;
A
#
# COMPACT_ATOMS: atom_id res chain seq x y z
N MET A 1 21.89 -23.59 -11.99
CA MET A 1 21.83 -22.89 -13.30
C MET A 1 21.92 -21.39 -13.05
N THR A 2 22.74 -20.68 -13.82
CA THR A 2 23.28 -19.35 -13.48
C THR A 2 22.27 -18.20 -13.53
N LEU A 3 22.39 -17.30 -12.55
CA LEU A 3 21.69 -16.02 -12.31
C LEU A 3 21.58 -15.08 -13.54
N GLY A 4 22.34 -15.36 -14.60
CA GLY A 4 22.39 -14.55 -15.83
C GLY A 4 21.20 -14.68 -16.77
N ARG A 5 20.30 -15.66 -16.60
CA ARG A 5 19.12 -15.82 -17.47
C ARG A 5 17.85 -15.10 -16.97
N LEU A 6 17.76 -14.74 -15.70
CA LEU A 6 16.66 -13.92 -15.15
C LEU A 6 16.73 -12.45 -15.58
N LEU A 7 17.93 -11.95 -15.91
CA LEU A 7 18.12 -10.58 -16.41
C LEU A 7 17.79 -10.41 -17.91
N ALA A 8 17.74 -11.50 -18.68
CA ALA A 8 17.75 -11.45 -20.15
C ALA A 8 16.37 -11.24 -20.80
N VAL A 9 15.28 -11.18 -20.02
CA VAL A 9 13.91 -10.99 -20.54
C VAL A 9 13.40 -9.55 -20.36
N PHE A 10 14.11 -8.68 -19.64
CA PHE A 10 13.63 -7.32 -19.30
C PHE A 10 14.33 -6.14 -20.00
N VAL A 11 15.25 -6.38 -20.95
CA VAL A 11 16.08 -5.30 -21.55
C VAL A 11 15.50 -4.70 -22.86
N THR A 12 14.38 -5.17 -23.39
CA THR A 12 13.89 -4.71 -24.72
C THR A 12 12.74 -3.70 -24.69
N PHE A 13 12.76 -2.73 -23.77
CA PHE A 13 11.85 -1.56 -23.84
C PHE A 13 12.50 -0.20 -23.44
N ALA A 14 13.84 -0.12 -23.37
CA ALA A 14 14.55 1.07 -22.89
C ALA A 14 15.45 1.78 -23.93
N THR A 15 15.21 1.64 -25.24
CA THR A 15 15.99 2.36 -26.26
C THR A 15 15.11 2.96 -27.35
N ALA A 16 14.53 4.13 -27.07
CA ALA A 16 14.09 5.06 -28.12
C ALA A 16 14.04 6.49 -27.59
N SER A 17 15.20 7.16 -27.48
CA SER A 17 15.27 8.63 -27.49
C SER A 17 16.71 9.12 -27.59
N HIS A 18 17.34 8.99 -28.76
CA HIS A 18 18.48 9.85 -29.12
C HIS A 18 18.43 10.15 -30.62
N GLY A 19 18.05 11.40 -30.91
CA GLY A 19 17.96 11.97 -32.24
C GLY A 19 17.64 13.46 -32.13
N ILE A 20 18.48 14.22 -31.42
CA ILE A 20 18.41 15.68 -31.44
C ILE A 20 19.10 16.13 -32.72
N ALA A 21 18.29 16.50 -33.72
CA ALA A 21 18.76 17.31 -34.82
C ALA A 21 19.13 18.69 -34.30
N THR A 22 20.39 19.07 -34.41
CA THR A 22 20.85 20.45 -34.22
C THR A 22 20.36 21.29 -35.39
N ALA A 23 19.25 22.01 -35.19
CA ALA A 23 18.88 23.12 -36.06
C ALA A 23 19.78 24.31 -35.72
N ASP A 24 20.63 24.67 -36.66
CA ASP A 24 21.41 25.91 -36.66
C ASP A 24 20.43 27.09 -36.82
N THR A 25 20.03 27.70 -35.71
CA THR A 25 19.28 28.96 -35.72
C THR A 25 20.27 30.09 -35.52
N GLY A 26 20.53 30.85 -36.60
CA GLY A 26 21.32 32.07 -36.55
C GLY A 26 20.84 33.01 -35.44
N ALA A 27 21.58 33.06 -34.34
CA ALA A 27 21.35 34.00 -33.27
C ALA A 27 21.78 35.38 -33.78
N GLY A 28 20.83 36.30 -33.88
CA GLY A 28 21.12 37.70 -34.13
C GLY A 28 21.95 38.31 -32.97
N PRO A 29 22.57 39.48 -33.18
CA PRO A 29 23.53 40.08 -32.25
C PRO A 29 23.00 40.41 -30.84
N TYR A 30 21.67 40.43 -30.62
CA TYR A 30 21.08 40.96 -29.39
C TYR A 30 20.21 39.98 -28.59
N ALA A 31 19.40 39.13 -29.22
CA ALA A 31 18.46 38.24 -28.54
C ALA A 31 19.16 37.26 -27.58
N GLY A 32 18.59 37.07 -26.38
CA GLY A 32 19.13 36.18 -25.35
C GLY A 32 20.35 36.72 -24.59
N ARG A 33 20.91 37.88 -24.96
CA ARG A 33 22.01 38.51 -24.24
C ARG A 33 21.52 39.33 -23.04
N PRO A 34 22.36 39.52 -21.99
CA PRO A 34 22.07 40.46 -20.91
C PRO A 34 21.76 41.85 -21.47
N LEU A 35 20.64 42.44 -21.04
CA LEU A 35 20.20 43.76 -21.50
C LEU A 35 21.28 44.83 -21.27
N LYS A 36 22.01 44.71 -20.15
CA LYS A 36 23.15 45.58 -19.84
C LYS A 36 24.22 45.54 -20.94
N ASP A 37 24.55 44.36 -21.45
CA ASP A 37 25.57 44.18 -22.48
C ASP A 37 25.09 44.72 -23.83
N ALA A 38 23.81 44.50 -24.16
CA ALA A 38 23.19 45.06 -25.35
C ALA A 38 23.22 46.61 -25.33
N LEU A 39 22.93 47.23 -24.18
CA LEU A 39 23.03 48.68 -24.00
C LEU A 39 24.48 49.19 -24.15
N GLN A 40 25.46 48.44 -23.66
CA GLN A 40 26.88 48.78 -23.82
C GLN A 40 27.34 48.66 -25.28
N THR A 41 26.87 47.65 -26.02
CA THR A 41 27.14 47.49 -27.46
C THR A 41 26.58 48.68 -28.25
N LEU A 42 25.30 49.03 -28.02
CA LEU A 42 24.69 50.22 -28.63
C LEU A 42 25.40 51.52 -28.24
N GLY A 43 26.01 51.54 -27.04
CA GLY A 43 26.87 52.62 -26.58
C GLY A 43 28.12 52.82 -27.44
N ARG A 44 28.75 51.71 -27.85
CA ARG A 44 29.92 51.71 -28.75
C ARG A 44 29.55 52.08 -30.18
N GLU A 45 28.31 51.84 -30.59
CA GLU A 45 27.76 52.21 -31.91
C GLU A 45 27.31 53.68 -32.01
N GLY A 46 27.68 54.52 -31.02
CA GLY A 46 27.54 55.97 -31.08
C GLY A 46 26.42 56.57 -30.22
N LEU A 47 25.68 55.76 -29.45
CA LEU A 47 24.69 56.27 -28.50
C LEU A 47 25.32 56.57 -27.13
N LYS A 48 25.17 57.78 -26.61
CA LYS A 48 25.60 58.11 -25.24
C LYS A 48 24.53 57.70 -24.23
N ILE A 49 24.47 56.42 -23.88
CA ILE A 49 23.42 55.85 -23.02
C ILE A 49 23.82 55.94 -21.54
N ILE A 50 22.93 56.48 -20.70
CA ILE A 50 23.08 56.51 -19.24
C ILE A 50 21.92 55.74 -18.59
N PHE A 51 22.24 54.79 -17.71
CA PHE A 51 21.26 53.99 -16.98
C PHE A 51 21.74 53.68 -15.56
N SER A 52 20.80 53.39 -14.66
CA SER A 52 21.07 52.91 -13.29
C SER A 52 21.00 51.38 -13.23
N THR A 53 21.86 50.75 -12.43
CA THR A 53 21.81 49.30 -12.14
C THR A 53 20.56 48.88 -11.37
N GLU A 54 19.84 49.83 -10.76
CA GLU A 54 18.51 49.58 -10.16
C GLU A 54 17.41 49.42 -11.23
N LEU A 55 17.55 50.10 -12.37
CA LEU A 55 16.58 50.06 -13.47
C LEU A 55 16.90 48.95 -14.47
N VAL A 56 18.19 48.75 -14.78
CA VAL A 56 18.69 47.67 -15.65
C VAL A 56 19.37 46.63 -14.77
N ARG A 57 18.60 45.65 -14.32
CA ARG A 57 19.08 44.59 -13.42
C ARG A 57 19.87 43.52 -14.18
N SER A 58 20.76 42.81 -13.48
CA SER A 58 21.64 41.80 -14.09
C SER A 58 20.93 40.56 -14.62
N ASP A 59 19.69 40.32 -14.21
CA ASP A 59 18.83 39.21 -14.66
C ASP A 59 18.01 39.53 -15.92
N MET A 60 18.02 40.78 -16.40
CA MET A 60 17.27 41.19 -17.58
C MET A 60 17.96 40.73 -18.87
N LEU A 61 17.23 40.01 -19.72
CA LEU A 61 17.68 39.53 -21.04
C LEU A 61 16.86 40.16 -22.17
N VAL A 62 17.50 40.45 -23.31
CA VAL A 62 16.80 40.90 -24.52
C VAL A 62 15.92 39.75 -25.03
N SER A 63 14.60 39.97 -25.07
CA SER A 63 13.62 38.91 -25.31
C SER A 63 13.55 38.44 -26.77
N ASP A 64 13.56 39.39 -27.71
CA ASP A 64 13.45 39.15 -29.15
C ASP A 64 14.55 39.91 -29.90
N GLU A 65 14.97 39.41 -31.07
CA GLU A 65 15.91 40.14 -31.93
C GLU A 65 15.22 41.40 -32.49
N PRO A 66 15.80 42.60 -32.30
CA PRO A 66 15.18 43.84 -32.72
C PRO A 66 15.07 43.91 -34.25
N ARG A 67 13.89 44.30 -34.75
CA ARG A 67 13.64 44.44 -36.20
C ARG A 67 14.17 45.76 -36.73
N ALA A 68 14.35 46.75 -35.86
CA ALA A 68 14.91 48.04 -36.24
C ALA A 68 16.39 47.92 -36.61
N THR A 69 16.84 48.70 -37.59
CA THR A 69 18.25 48.74 -38.02
C THR A 69 19.01 49.97 -37.48
N SER A 70 18.30 50.99 -36.98
CA SER A 70 18.96 52.17 -36.40
C SER A 70 19.17 52.02 -34.89
N PRO A 71 20.36 52.35 -34.34
CA PRO A 71 20.69 52.12 -32.93
C PRO A 71 19.65 52.69 -31.95
N ARG A 72 19.09 53.86 -32.25
CA ARG A 72 18.10 54.52 -31.38
C ARG A 72 16.76 53.78 -31.33
N LYS A 73 16.34 53.20 -32.46
CA LYS A 73 15.10 52.43 -32.55
C LYS A 73 15.29 51.02 -31.98
N ILE A 74 16.47 50.43 -32.17
CA ILE A 74 16.88 49.18 -31.50
C ILE A 74 16.79 49.37 -29.98
N LEU A 75 17.36 50.46 -29.46
CA LEU A 75 17.31 50.80 -28.04
C LEU A 75 15.87 50.88 -27.50
N ASP A 76 14.95 51.51 -28.23
CA ASP A 76 13.54 51.57 -27.81
C ASP A 76 12.86 50.19 -27.83
N GLU A 77 13.19 49.35 -28.81
CA GLU A 77 12.61 48.02 -28.98
C GLU A 77 13.05 47.08 -27.85
N ILE A 78 14.33 47.06 -27.49
CA ILE A 78 14.86 46.18 -26.44
C ILE A 78 14.48 46.64 -25.02
N LEU A 79 14.22 47.93 -24.79
CA LEU A 79 13.82 48.45 -23.47
C LEU A 79 12.34 48.23 -23.15
N ARG A 80 11.49 48.17 -24.19
CA ARG A 80 10.03 48.14 -24.05
C ARG A 80 9.48 46.92 -23.29
N PRO A 81 9.95 45.67 -23.52
CA PRO A 81 9.51 44.50 -22.77
C PRO A 81 9.75 44.62 -21.26
N HIS A 82 10.77 45.38 -20.86
CA HIS A 82 11.14 45.59 -19.46
C HIS A 82 10.42 46.79 -18.81
N GLY A 83 9.46 47.42 -19.50
CA GLY A 83 8.76 48.59 -18.99
C GLY A 83 9.65 49.83 -18.86
N LEU A 84 10.74 49.88 -19.64
CA LEU A 84 11.68 50.99 -19.72
C LEU A 84 11.49 51.74 -21.04
N ARG A 85 11.98 52.98 -21.11
CA ARG A 85 12.06 53.76 -22.34
C ARG A 85 13.33 54.60 -22.36
N ALA A 86 13.82 54.90 -23.54
CA ALA A 86 14.90 55.85 -23.73
C ALA A 86 14.35 57.28 -23.85
N LYS A 87 14.88 58.20 -23.04
CA LYS A 87 14.52 59.62 -23.00
C LYS A 87 15.74 60.45 -23.35
N ASP A 88 15.61 61.33 -24.34
CA ASP A 88 16.73 62.18 -24.77
C ASP A 88 17.06 63.23 -23.69
N GLY A 89 18.35 63.50 -23.54
CA GLY A 89 18.95 64.37 -22.55
C GLY A 89 19.88 65.42 -23.16
N PRO A 90 20.44 66.32 -22.34
CA PRO A 90 21.33 67.37 -22.82
C PRO A 90 22.57 66.79 -23.50
N ARG A 91 23.09 67.49 -24.53
CA ARG A 91 24.33 67.14 -25.27
C ARG A 91 24.30 65.77 -25.98
N GLY A 92 23.12 65.32 -26.42
CA GLY A 92 22.97 64.09 -27.20
C GLY A 92 23.03 62.80 -26.37
N THR A 93 22.89 62.90 -25.06
CA THR A 93 22.81 61.76 -24.13
C THR A 93 21.40 61.16 -24.14
N VAL A 94 21.29 59.85 -23.95
CA VAL A 94 20.01 59.13 -23.86
C VAL A 94 19.90 58.44 -22.50
N PHE A 95 18.90 58.81 -21.71
CA PHE A 95 18.64 58.24 -20.39
C PHE A 95 17.67 57.07 -20.48
N VAL A 96 17.99 55.94 -19.83
CA VAL A 96 17.02 54.86 -19.62
C VAL A 96 16.16 55.19 -18.40
N VAL A 97 14.87 55.37 -18.62
CA VAL A 97 13.90 55.74 -17.57
C VAL A 97 12.71 54.78 -17.57
N PRO A 98 12.00 54.61 -16.44
CA PRO A 98 10.74 53.85 -16.42
C PRO A 98 9.75 54.41 -17.46
N ALA A 99 9.09 53.55 -18.22
CA ALA A 99 7.98 53.96 -19.07
C ALA A 99 6.85 54.55 -18.19
N PRO A 100 6.13 55.61 -18.63
CA PRO A 100 5.08 56.20 -17.82
C PRO A 100 3.98 55.14 -17.73
N LYS A 101 3.63 54.71 -16.50
CA LYS A 101 2.46 53.86 -16.30
C LYS A 101 1.27 54.64 -16.85
N ARG A 102 0.78 54.21 -18.02
CA ARG A 102 -0.46 54.74 -18.61
C ARG A 102 -1.54 54.46 -17.58
N ARG A 103 -1.91 55.48 -16.83
CA ARG A 103 -3.00 55.42 -15.86
C ARG A 103 -4.25 55.16 -16.72
N PRO A 104 -4.90 53.98 -16.63
CA PRO A 104 -6.12 53.80 -17.39
C PRO A 104 -7.09 54.88 -16.95
N ALA A 105 -7.76 55.50 -17.92
CA ALA A 105 -8.85 56.42 -17.65
C ALA A 105 -9.79 55.74 -16.65
N ARG A 106 -10.12 56.47 -15.58
CA ARG A 106 -11.04 56.00 -14.54
C ARG A 106 -12.39 55.80 -15.20
N ALA A 107 -12.67 54.58 -15.63
CA ALA A 107 -14.04 54.12 -15.80
C ALA A 107 -14.79 54.43 -14.49
N PRO A 108 -16.08 54.81 -14.54
CA PRO A 108 -16.87 54.99 -13.34
C PRO A 108 -16.70 53.75 -12.45
N PRO A 109 -16.73 53.89 -11.11
CA PRO A 109 -16.64 52.74 -10.23
C PRO A 109 -17.87 51.88 -10.54
N VAL A 110 -17.70 50.86 -11.37
CA VAL A 110 -18.55 49.69 -11.31
C VAL A 110 -18.35 49.22 -9.87
N PRO A 111 -19.40 49.15 -9.04
CA PRO A 111 -19.26 48.53 -7.73
C PRO A 111 -18.53 47.22 -7.99
N LYS A 112 -17.39 46.99 -7.33
CA LYS A 112 -16.80 45.66 -7.31
C LYS A 112 -17.88 44.83 -6.66
N SER A 113 -18.69 44.18 -7.48
CA SER A 113 -19.66 43.23 -7.00
C SER A 113 -18.83 42.11 -6.43
N HIS A 114 -18.87 41.96 -5.11
CA HIS A 114 -18.25 40.83 -4.45
C HIS A 114 -19.29 39.73 -4.30
N GLY A 115 -18.84 38.49 -4.36
CA GLY A 115 -19.62 37.32 -4.00
C GLY A 115 -18.83 36.47 -3.02
N SER A 116 -19.40 35.34 -2.66
CA SER A 116 -18.72 34.34 -1.84
C SER A 116 -18.57 33.05 -2.62
N LEU A 117 -17.56 32.29 -2.26
CA LEU A 117 -17.37 30.93 -2.73
C LEU A 117 -17.41 30.03 -1.51
N ARG A 118 -18.20 28.98 -1.56
CA ARG A 118 -18.15 27.90 -0.57
C ARG A 118 -18.02 26.57 -1.29
N GLY A 119 -17.57 25.55 -0.60
CA GLY A 119 -17.36 24.27 -1.25
C GLY A 119 -16.89 23.19 -0.31
N ARG A 120 -16.56 22.04 -0.88
CA ARG A 120 -15.96 20.91 -0.18
C ARG A 120 -14.77 20.32 -0.94
N VAL A 121 -13.80 19.78 -0.22
CA VAL A 121 -12.68 19.05 -0.79
C VAL A 121 -12.75 17.60 -0.35
N LEU A 122 -12.72 16.66 -1.30
CA LEU A 122 -12.93 15.22 -1.08
C LEU A 122 -11.76 14.39 -1.59
N ASP A 123 -11.49 13.26 -0.97
CA ASP A 123 -10.57 12.25 -1.48
C ASP A 123 -11.20 11.54 -2.69
N ALA A 124 -10.51 11.57 -3.83
CA ALA A 124 -10.99 10.99 -5.07
C ALA A 124 -11.12 9.45 -5.04
N HIS A 125 -10.40 8.73 -4.18
CA HIS A 125 -10.48 7.27 -4.07
C HIS A 125 -11.52 6.83 -3.06
N THR A 126 -11.55 7.44 -1.88
CA THR A 126 -12.42 6.97 -0.79
C THR A 126 -13.77 7.67 -0.74
N GLY A 127 -13.88 8.87 -1.33
CA GLY A 127 -15.03 9.75 -1.18
C GLY A 127 -15.12 10.44 0.19
N ALA A 128 -14.09 10.26 1.03
CA ALA A 128 -13.95 10.91 2.32
C ALA A 128 -13.80 12.43 2.18
N PRO A 129 -14.37 13.25 3.08
CA PRO A 129 -13.99 14.67 3.18
C PRO A 129 -12.50 14.85 3.51
N LEU A 130 -11.87 15.95 3.10
CA LEU A 130 -10.48 16.25 3.46
C LEU A 130 -10.43 17.49 4.37
N HIS A 131 -9.96 17.33 5.62
CA HIS A 131 -9.82 18.42 6.60
C HIS A 131 -8.46 19.15 6.49
N GLY A 132 -8.46 20.46 6.73
CA GLY A 132 -7.23 21.27 6.76
C GLY A 132 -6.60 21.53 5.38
N VAL A 133 -7.35 21.35 4.30
CA VAL A 133 -6.92 21.68 2.93
C VAL A 133 -6.90 23.19 2.76
N LEU A 134 -5.79 23.74 2.24
CA LEU A 134 -5.71 25.15 1.90
C LEU A 134 -6.38 25.39 0.54
N VAL A 135 -7.39 26.25 0.52
CA VAL A 135 -8.03 26.78 -0.69
C VAL A 135 -7.69 28.25 -0.78
N GLN A 136 -7.07 28.67 -1.88
CA GLN A 136 -6.64 30.05 -2.10
C GLN A 136 -7.14 30.60 -3.43
N ALA A 137 -7.64 31.84 -3.41
CA ALA A 137 -7.94 32.63 -4.60
C ALA A 137 -6.80 33.66 -4.84
N PRO A 138 -5.94 33.49 -5.87
CA PRO A 138 -4.78 34.33 -6.14
C PRO A 138 -5.14 35.78 -6.50
N ALA A 139 -6.36 36.05 -6.96
CA ALA A 139 -6.79 37.37 -7.44
C ALA A 139 -6.74 38.47 -6.35
N ARG A 140 -6.68 38.09 -5.07
CA ARG A 140 -6.53 39.02 -3.94
C ARG A 140 -5.63 38.41 -2.85
N ALA A 141 -4.61 39.15 -2.43
CA ALA A 141 -3.78 38.76 -1.30
C ALA A 141 -4.64 38.59 -0.04
N GLY A 142 -4.62 37.39 0.57
CA GLY A 142 -5.37 37.06 1.78
C GLY A 142 -6.68 36.30 1.58
N SER A 143 -7.17 36.12 0.35
CA SER A 143 -8.36 35.30 0.07
C SER A 143 -8.05 33.80 0.14
N ARG A 144 -8.02 33.27 1.36
CA ARG A 144 -7.76 31.85 1.65
C ARG A 144 -8.72 31.30 2.70
N ALA A 145 -9.02 30.01 2.61
CA ALA A 145 -9.74 29.25 3.62
C ALA A 145 -9.07 27.90 3.85
N TYR A 146 -9.27 27.33 5.04
CA TYR A 146 -8.94 25.95 5.33
C TYR A 146 -10.23 25.15 5.45
N THR A 147 -10.23 23.91 4.96
CA THR A 147 -11.40 23.04 5.10
C THR A 147 -11.59 22.56 6.53
N ASP A 148 -12.85 22.46 6.96
CA ASP A 148 -13.26 21.88 8.25
C ASP A 148 -13.30 20.34 8.22
N ALA A 149 -13.75 19.70 9.31
CA ALA A 149 -13.79 18.25 9.44
C ALA A 149 -14.66 17.58 8.36
N TYR A 150 -15.64 18.31 7.80
CA TYR A 150 -16.54 17.88 6.74
C TYR A 150 -15.99 18.22 5.35
N GLY A 151 -14.71 18.61 5.27
CA GLY A 151 -14.06 19.07 4.06
C GLY A 151 -14.59 20.40 3.55
N ALA A 152 -15.45 21.09 4.29
CA ALA A 152 -16.14 22.28 3.84
C ALA A 152 -15.29 23.53 4.04
N PHE A 153 -15.37 24.47 3.10
CA PHE A 153 -14.67 25.75 3.16
C PHE A 153 -15.56 26.88 2.64
N ARG A 154 -15.24 28.11 3.05
CA ARG A 154 -15.89 29.33 2.57
C ARG A 154 -14.88 30.46 2.47
N ILE A 155 -14.84 31.11 1.31
CA ILE A 155 -14.07 32.34 1.04
C ILE A 155 -15.09 33.43 0.69
N ASP A 156 -15.20 34.42 1.57
CA ASP A 156 -16.04 35.59 1.37
C ASP A 156 -15.31 36.72 0.63
N ASP A 157 -16.07 37.70 0.15
CA ASP A 157 -15.55 38.96 -0.39
C ASP A 157 -14.63 38.77 -1.62
N LEU A 158 -14.95 37.79 -2.47
CA LEU A 158 -14.26 37.54 -3.74
C LEU A 158 -14.81 38.45 -4.84
N PRO A 159 -13.95 39.02 -5.71
CA PRO A 159 -14.43 39.74 -6.88
C PRO A 159 -15.35 38.86 -7.74
N ALA A 160 -16.51 39.36 -8.15
CA ALA A 160 -17.37 38.65 -9.08
C ALA A 160 -16.68 38.46 -10.44
N GLY A 161 -16.99 37.36 -11.11
CA GLY A 161 -16.33 36.90 -12.34
C GLY A 161 -15.42 35.69 -12.10
N ASP A 162 -14.56 35.41 -13.08
CA ASP A 162 -13.72 34.21 -13.08
C ASP A 162 -12.67 34.26 -11.97
N GLN A 163 -12.67 33.24 -11.12
CA GLN A 163 -11.69 33.01 -10.06
C GLN A 163 -10.94 31.71 -10.33
N HIS A 164 -9.62 31.80 -10.45
CA HIS A 164 -8.72 30.65 -10.60
C HIS A 164 -8.21 30.22 -9.22
N LEU A 165 -8.86 29.27 -8.57
CA LEU A 165 -8.46 28.78 -7.26
C LEU A 165 -7.19 27.93 -7.34
N VAL A 166 -6.48 27.84 -6.22
CA VAL A 166 -5.40 26.89 -5.97
C VAL A 166 -5.76 26.11 -4.70
N VAL A 167 -5.90 24.80 -4.83
CA VAL A 167 -6.26 23.89 -3.74
C VAL A 167 -5.10 22.94 -3.50
N VAL A 168 -4.52 23.03 -2.31
CA VAL A 168 -3.31 22.28 -1.95
C VAL A 168 -3.47 21.61 -0.60
N MET A 169 -3.09 20.33 -0.58
CA MET A 169 -2.92 19.54 0.62
C MET A 169 -1.62 18.76 0.48
N HIS A 170 -0.87 18.63 1.58
CA HIS A 170 0.31 17.79 1.61
C HIS A 170 -0.10 16.32 1.36
N GLY A 171 0.66 15.58 0.54
CA GLY A 171 0.31 14.21 0.16
C GLY A 171 -0.80 14.09 -0.89
N PHE A 172 -1.24 15.19 -1.51
CA PHE A 172 -2.23 15.19 -2.60
C PHE A 172 -1.70 15.98 -3.80
N MET A 173 -2.20 15.66 -5.00
CA MET A 173 -1.93 16.46 -6.20
C MET A 173 -2.61 17.83 -6.10
N GLU A 174 -1.90 18.88 -6.47
CA GLU A 174 -2.47 20.24 -6.53
C GLU A 174 -3.62 20.30 -7.55
N ALA A 175 -4.75 20.87 -7.15
CA ALA A 175 -5.86 21.16 -8.04
C ALA A 175 -6.03 22.66 -8.24
N ARG A 176 -6.44 23.08 -9.45
CA ARG A 176 -6.69 24.49 -9.79
C ARG A 176 -8.10 24.71 -10.32
N PRO A 177 -9.12 24.80 -9.45
CA PRO A 177 -10.49 25.05 -9.86
C PRO A 177 -10.75 26.42 -10.43
N ASP A 178 -11.40 26.46 -11.58
CA ASP A 178 -12.05 27.67 -12.08
C ASP A 178 -13.47 27.75 -11.53
N ALA A 179 -13.83 28.92 -10.99
CA ALA A 179 -15.17 29.20 -10.49
C ALA A 179 -15.61 30.60 -10.91
N VAL A 180 -16.83 30.72 -11.43
CA VAL A 180 -17.44 32.01 -11.75
C VAL A 180 -18.18 32.50 -10.51
N VAL A 181 -17.64 33.51 -9.82
CA VAL A 181 -18.27 34.06 -8.61
C VAL A 181 -19.38 35.04 -9.02
N PRO A 182 -20.63 34.84 -8.60
CA PRO A 182 -21.74 35.73 -8.94
C PRO A 182 -21.74 37.03 -8.12
N VAL A 183 -22.40 38.07 -8.62
CA VAL A 183 -22.60 39.35 -7.91
C VAL A 183 -23.49 39.13 -6.69
N ALA A 184 -22.99 39.45 -5.48
CA ALA A 184 -23.71 39.32 -4.21
C ALA A 184 -24.32 37.91 -3.96
N GLY A 185 -23.80 36.90 -4.64
CA GLY A 185 -24.25 35.52 -4.54
C GLY A 185 -23.17 34.59 -4.01
N VAL A 186 -23.52 33.32 -3.85
CA VAL A 186 -22.60 32.26 -3.42
C VAL A 186 -22.48 31.24 -4.53
N VAL A 187 -21.25 30.88 -4.91
CA VAL A 187 -20.99 29.72 -5.77
C VAL A 187 -20.54 28.53 -4.93
N ASP A 188 -21.09 27.36 -5.24
CA ASP A 188 -20.79 26.09 -4.60
C ASP A 188 -19.82 25.24 -5.45
N LEU A 189 -18.80 24.65 -4.83
CA LEU A 189 -17.76 23.87 -5.51
C LEU A 189 -17.41 22.57 -4.76
N VAL A 190 -17.26 21.44 -5.48
CA VAL A 190 -16.52 20.28 -4.96
C VAL A 190 -15.24 20.09 -5.75
N VAL A 191 -14.17 19.82 -5.01
CA VAL A 191 -12.84 19.55 -5.55
C VAL A 191 -12.41 18.15 -5.09
N PRO A 192 -12.44 17.13 -5.95
CA PRO A 192 -11.81 15.85 -5.66
C PRO A 192 -10.29 16.00 -5.77
N LEU A 193 -9.56 15.64 -4.72
CA LEU A 193 -8.10 15.56 -4.73
C LEU A 193 -7.66 14.10 -4.79
N VAL A 194 -6.64 13.85 -5.61
CA VAL A 194 -5.99 12.55 -5.70
C VAL A 194 -4.83 12.52 -4.71
N PRO A 195 -4.77 11.53 -3.82
CA PRO A 195 -3.56 11.22 -3.06
C PRO A 195 -2.38 11.16 -4.02
N ARG A 196 -1.38 12.00 -3.76
CA ARG A 196 -0.07 11.88 -4.37
C ARG A 196 0.69 10.86 -3.53
N VAL A 197 1.57 10.13 -4.18
CA VAL A 197 2.57 9.36 -3.47
C VAL A 197 3.41 10.32 -2.61
N CYS A 198 3.46 10.12 -1.29
CA CYS A 198 4.12 11.08 -0.40
C CYS A 198 5.65 11.06 -0.60
N SER A 199 6.27 12.24 -0.53
CA SER A 199 7.73 12.40 -0.66
C SER A 199 8.45 12.14 0.66
N TYR A 200 9.65 11.56 0.59
CA TYR A 200 10.62 11.57 1.68
C TYR A 200 10.75 12.99 2.25
N THR A 201 10.33 13.17 3.49
CA THR A 201 10.68 14.36 4.26
C THR A 201 11.77 13.86 5.20
N GLU A 202 12.99 14.37 5.07
CA GLU A 202 14.02 14.15 6.08
C GLU A 202 13.38 14.28 7.46
N GLN A 203 13.62 13.32 8.33
CA GLN A 203 13.38 13.47 9.75
C GLN A 203 14.31 14.59 10.27
N ILE A 204 14.00 15.84 9.92
CA ILE A 204 14.33 16.98 10.74
C ILE A 204 13.31 16.89 11.87
N THR A 205 13.80 16.69 13.09
CA THR A 205 13.07 16.94 14.33
C THR A 205 12.71 18.43 14.37
N VAL A 206 11.83 18.88 13.50
CA VAL A 206 11.07 20.10 13.68
C VAL A 206 9.91 19.67 14.54
N THR A 207 9.74 20.33 15.68
CA THR A 207 8.54 20.26 16.51
C THR A 207 7.31 20.54 15.64
N ASP A 208 6.74 19.47 15.08
CA ASP A 208 5.81 19.49 13.95
C ASP A 208 4.37 19.76 14.42
N SER A 209 4.23 20.88 15.13
CA SER A 209 2.94 21.50 15.47
C SER A 209 2.09 21.82 14.23
N ALA A 210 2.65 21.72 13.01
CA ALA A 210 1.96 21.94 11.75
C ALA A 210 1.40 20.68 11.06
N ARG A 211 1.93 19.47 11.34
CA ARG A 211 1.41 18.21 10.75
C ARG A 211 0.24 17.62 11.54
N ALA A 212 0.31 17.66 12.86
CA ALA A 212 -0.78 17.14 13.71
C ALA A 212 -2.07 17.96 13.67
N ALA A 213 -2.05 19.15 13.07
CA ALA A 213 -3.23 20.01 12.87
C ALA A 213 -4.00 19.73 11.57
N ARG A 214 -3.48 18.91 10.64
CA ARG A 214 -4.05 18.71 9.28
C ARG A 214 -4.87 17.43 9.17
N GLY A 215 -5.90 17.34 10.01
CA GLY A 215 -6.68 16.14 10.32
C GLY A 215 -6.86 15.10 9.21
N VAL A 216 -6.68 13.84 9.62
CA VAL A 216 -6.96 12.64 8.83
C VAL A 216 -8.39 12.75 8.25
N PRO A 217 -8.57 12.55 6.93
CA PRO A 217 -9.88 12.65 6.31
C PRO A 217 -10.91 11.67 6.93
N PRO A 218 -12.20 12.05 7.09
CA PRO A 218 -13.20 11.19 7.68
C PRO A 218 -13.43 9.94 6.82
N ARG A 219 -13.23 8.77 7.41
CA ARG A 219 -13.38 7.49 6.71
C ARG A 219 -14.86 7.17 6.55
N LEU A 220 -15.25 6.61 5.40
CA LEU A 220 -16.59 6.03 5.21
C LEU A 220 -16.65 4.56 5.69
N THR A 221 -15.50 3.90 5.81
CA THR A 221 -15.38 2.50 6.22
C THR A 221 -15.34 2.41 7.75
N PRO A 222 -16.25 1.67 8.43
CA PRO A 222 -16.33 1.66 9.89
C PRO A 222 -15.12 1.05 10.61
N ALA A 223 -14.47 0.02 10.06
CA ALA A 223 -13.30 -0.64 10.65
C ALA A 223 -12.11 -0.59 9.68
N GLU A 224 -11.64 0.62 9.40
CA GLU A 224 -10.40 0.82 8.64
C GLU A 224 -9.31 1.32 9.57
N ALA A 225 -8.19 0.61 9.62
CA ALA A 225 -6.97 1.01 10.31
C ALA A 225 -5.93 1.43 9.28
N THR A 226 -5.15 2.47 9.58
CA THR A 226 -4.09 2.91 8.67
C THR A 226 -2.83 3.20 9.47
N LEU A 227 -1.70 2.71 8.97
CA LEU A 227 -0.37 3.02 9.45
C LEU A 227 0.35 3.78 8.35
N GLY A 228 0.86 4.97 8.65
CA GLY A 228 1.74 5.76 7.79
C GLY A 228 3.22 5.54 8.11
N GLY A 229 4.10 6.16 7.33
CA GLY A 229 5.56 5.94 7.42
C GLY A 229 6.15 6.04 8.83
N ALA A 230 5.70 6.99 9.65
CA ALA A 230 6.18 7.12 11.03
C ALA A 230 5.77 5.94 11.94
N GLU A 231 4.54 5.44 11.82
CA GLU A 231 4.11 4.25 12.58
C GLU A 231 4.77 2.98 12.05
N LEU A 232 4.94 2.86 10.74
CA LEU A 232 5.65 1.75 10.10
C LEU A 232 7.12 1.68 10.55
N GLU A 233 7.79 2.83 10.69
CA GLU A 233 9.16 2.92 11.23
C GLU A 233 9.23 2.50 12.71
N GLN A 234 8.21 2.84 13.50
CA GLN A 234 8.13 2.50 14.92
C GLN A 234 7.86 1.01 15.15
N LEU A 235 7.07 0.37 14.28
CA LEU A 235 6.73 -1.05 14.34
C LEU A 235 7.78 -1.98 13.73
N ARG A 236 8.86 -1.43 13.19
CA ARG A 236 9.97 -2.20 12.64
C ARG A 236 10.52 -3.20 13.67
N SER A 237 10.65 -4.45 13.24
CA SER A 237 11.43 -5.47 13.92
C SER A 237 12.79 -5.64 13.24
N VAL A 238 13.78 -6.08 14.01
CA VAL A 238 15.14 -6.35 13.54
C VAL A 238 15.26 -7.76 12.95
N LEU A 239 14.63 -8.75 13.59
CA LEU A 239 14.67 -10.16 13.16
C LEU A 239 13.58 -10.50 12.14
N THR A 240 12.51 -9.71 12.12
CA THR A 240 11.33 -9.96 11.28
C THR A 240 10.96 -8.70 10.53
N ASP A 241 11.90 -8.13 9.77
CA ASP A 241 11.67 -6.88 9.01
C ASP A 241 10.82 -7.10 7.75
N ASP A 242 9.57 -7.48 8.00
CA ASP A 242 8.56 -7.79 7.01
C ASP A 242 7.40 -6.78 7.13
N PRO A 243 7.13 -5.97 6.09
CA PRO A 243 6.04 -5.00 6.13
C PRO A 243 4.64 -5.65 6.26
N VAL A 244 4.42 -6.87 5.79
CA VAL A 244 3.12 -7.57 6.00
C VAL A 244 2.95 -7.95 7.48
N ARG A 245 4.02 -8.28 8.19
CA ARG A 245 3.97 -8.50 9.66
C ARG A 245 3.66 -7.24 10.45
N VAL A 246 3.90 -6.07 9.89
CA VAL A 246 3.46 -4.81 10.51
C VAL A 246 1.93 -4.78 10.63
N ALA A 247 1.20 -5.44 9.72
CA ALA A 247 -0.24 -5.62 9.84
C ALA A 247 -0.64 -6.43 11.10
N HIS A 248 0.23 -7.28 11.66
CA HIS A 248 -0.05 -8.03 12.89
C HIS A 248 -0.31 -7.12 14.10
N ALA A 249 0.24 -5.91 14.08
CA ALA A 249 -0.01 -4.92 15.13
C ALA A 249 -1.31 -4.12 14.91
N MET A 250 -1.95 -4.25 13.75
CA MET A 250 -3.19 -3.52 13.46
C MET A 250 -4.37 -4.06 14.28
N PRO A 251 -5.38 -3.22 14.56
CA PRO A 251 -6.59 -3.63 15.27
C PRO A 251 -7.36 -4.73 14.55
N GLY A 252 -7.80 -5.76 15.29
CA GLY A 252 -8.62 -6.86 14.75
C GLY A 252 -7.85 -7.94 13.97
N VAL A 253 -6.52 -7.78 13.82
CA VAL A 253 -5.65 -8.77 13.16
C VAL A 253 -5.21 -9.83 14.15
N ALA A 254 -5.43 -11.10 13.82
CA ALA A 254 -4.95 -12.24 14.58
C ALA A 254 -3.79 -12.92 13.84
N ALA A 255 -2.61 -12.91 14.48
CA ALA A 255 -1.38 -13.52 14.00
C ALA A 255 -0.61 -14.11 15.19
N ASN A 256 -0.76 -15.42 15.39
CA ASN A 256 -0.21 -16.14 16.55
C ASN A 256 0.88 -17.14 16.14
N ASP A 257 1.40 -17.00 14.94
CA ASP A 257 2.49 -17.79 14.43
C ASP A 257 3.69 -16.85 14.27
N ASP A 258 4.78 -17.16 14.96
CA ASP A 258 5.98 -16.32 14.93
C ASP A 258 6.83 -16.61 13.70
N PHE A 259 6.71 -17.79 13.11
CA PHE A 259 7.45 -18.18 11.92
C PHE A 259 6.73 -17.72 10.66
N ARG A 260 5.40 -17.63 10.63
CA ARG A 260 4.62 -17.17 9.46
C ARG A 260 4.30 -15.67 9.49
N GLY A 261 4.33 -15.02 8.32
CA GLY A 261 3.81 -13.68 8.09
C GLY A 261 2.29 -13.66 7.90
N ASP A 262 1.67 -14.84 7.75
CA ASP A 262 0.24 -15.01 7.56
C ASP A 262 -0.56 -14.47 8.75
N PHE A 263 -1.73 -13.95 8.45
CA PHE A 263 -2.64 -13.44 9.47
C PHE A 263 -4.08 -13.66 9.05
N SER A 264 -4.96 -13.52 10.02
CA SER A 264 -6.41 -13.57 9.81
C SER A 264 -7.08 -12.32 10.34
N VAL A 265 -8.22 -11.98 9.73
CA VAL A 265 -9.06 -10.86 10.15
C VAL A 265 -10.49 -11.35 10.27
N ARG A 266 -11.09 -11.20 11.45
CA ARG A 266 -12.47 -11.64 11.74
C ARG A 266 -12.71 -13.11 11.35
N GLY A 267 -11.71 -13.97 11.53
CA GLY A 267 -11.75 -15.39 11.20
C GLY A 267 -11.71 -15.73 9.70
N ALA A 268 -11.42 -14.78 8.82
CA ALA A 268 -10.95 -15.06 7.45
C ALA A 268 -9.43 -15.18 7.43
N GLY A 269 -8.91 -16.29 6.89
CA GLY A 269 -7.48 -16.47 6.64
C GLY A 269 -6.99 -15.68 5.42
N LEU A 270 -5.69 -15.73 5.16
CA LEU A 270 -5.02 -14.90 4.15
C LEU A 270 -5.59 -15.07 2.73
N ARG A 271 -6.04 -16.29 2.35
CA ARG A 271 -6.69 -16.58 1.06
C ARG A 271 -7.92 -15.70 0.78
N HIS A 272 -8.63 -15.30 1.83
CA HIS A 272 -9.83 -14.45 1.73
C HIS A 272 -9.53 -12.96 1.90
N ILE A 273 -8.30 -12.59 2.25
CA ILE A 273 -7.86 -11.21 2.42
C ILE A 273 -7.30 -10.70 1.10
N GLY A 274 -7.81 -9.57 0.62
CA GLY A 274 -7.24 -8.89 -0.54
C GLY A 274 -6.00 -8.09 -0.17
N MET A 275 -4.95 -8.21 -0.97
CA MET A 275 -3.72 -7.43 -0.81
C MET A 275 -3.45 -6.64 -2.08
N SER A 276 -3.13 -5.35 -1.96
CA SER A 276 -2.77 -4.51 -3.09
C SER A 276 -1.51 -3.69 -2.86
N ILE A 277 -0.74 -3.47 -3.93
CA ILE A 277 0.31 -2.46 -4.01
C ILE A 277 -0.09 -1.39 -5.02
N ASP A 278 -0.08 -0.12 -4.60
CA ASP A 278 -0.43 1.05 -5.42
C ASP A 278 -1.79 0.90 -6.14
N GLY A 279 -2.74 0.22 -5.48
CA GLY A 279 -4.09 -0.04 -5.96
C GLY A 279 -4.25 -1.21 -6.93
N VAL A 280 -3.20 -2.01 -7.15
CA VAL A 280 -3.21 -3.23 -7.97
C VAL A 280 -3.20 -4.45 -7.05
N MET A 281 -4.06 -5.45 -7.32
CA MET A 281 -4.07 -6.71 -6.57
C MET A 281 -2.72 -7.41 -6.70
N ALA A 282 -2.16 -7.82 -5.57
CA ALA A 282 -0.87 -8.48 -5.51
C ALA A 282 -0.88 -9.54 -4.39
N PRO A 283 -1.60 -10.66 -4.61
CA PRO A 283 -1.78 -11.69 -3.59
C PRO A 283 -0.50 -12.49 -3.29
N TRP A 284 0.49 -12.46 -4.19
CA TRP A 284 1.69 -13.30 -4.18
C TRP A 284 2.98 -12.54 -3.79
N LEU A 285 2.86 -11.53 -2.92
CA LEU A 285 4.01 -10.73 -2.49
C LEU A 285 4.62 -11.22 -1.18
N VAL A 286 4.56 -12.53 -0.96
CA VAL A 286 5.22 -13.22 0.14
C VAL A 286 6.11 -14.31 -0.44
N HIS A 287 7.29 -14.46 0.13
CA HIS A 287 8.16 -15.61 -0.09
C HIS A 287 7.50 -16.80 0.58
N THR A 288 6.93 -17.70 -0.21
CA THR A 288 6.31 -18.94 0.25
C THR A 288 7.13 -20.12 -0.25
N ILE A 289 6.91 -21.27 0.40
CA ILE A 289 7.44 -22.55 -0.07
C ILE A 289 6.22 -23.42 -0.40
N GLU A 290 5.91 -23.47 -1.69
CA GLU A 290 4.75 -24.20 -2.18
C GLU A 290 4.98 -25.71 -2.09
N GLN A 291 3.95 -26.44 -1.64
CA GLN A 291 3.91 -27.91 -1.59
C GLN A 291 5.00 -28.59 -0.73
N SER A 292 5.50 -27.93 0.30
CA SER A 292 6.30 -28.55 1.37
C SER A 292 5.55 -28.46 2.69
N ASP A 293 5.83 -29.37 3.63
CA ASP A 293 5.49 -29.25 5.05
C ASP A 293 5.48 -27.76 5.45
N ASP A 294 4.29 -27.25 5.82
CA ASP A 294 3.85 -25.86 6.08
C ASP A 294 4.67 -25.07 7.14
N THR A 295 5.88 -25.55 7.43
CA THR A 295 6.84 -25.16 8.47
C THR A 295 7.67 -23.93 8.08
N PHE A 296 7.52 -23.39 6.87
CA PHE A 296 8.28 -22.22 6.42
C PHE A 296 7.48 -20.92 6.53
N GLY A 297 8.18 -19.89 6.99
CA GLY A 297 7.62 -18.57 7.17
C GLY A 297 7.37 -17.83 5.87
N SER A 298 6.23 -17.15 5.77
CA SER A 298 6.04 -16.11 4.76
C SER A 298 6.83 -14.84 5.14
N VAL A 299 7.65 -14.36 4.20
CA VAL A 299 8.37 -13.07 4.28
C VAL A 299 7.93 -12.22 3.11
N ALA A 300 7.34 -11.04 3.33
CA ALA A 300 6.89 -10.22 2.20
C ALA A 300 8.04 -9.81 1.27
N LEU A 301 7.82 -9.79 -0.05
CA LEU A 301 8.75 -9.31 -1.09
C LEU A 301 8.94 -7.78 -1.08
N LEU A 302 8.28 -7.08 -0.16
CA LEU A 302 8.30 -5.63 -0.06
C LEU A 302 9.29 -5.19 1.01
N ASN A 303 10.11 -4.21 0.68
CA ASN A 303 10.99 -3.53 1.62
C ASN A 303 10.17 -2.48 2.40
N ARG A 304 10.27 -2.45 3.73
CA ARG A 304 9.47 -1.54 4.57
C ARG A 304 9.88 -0.07 4.43
N GLU A 305 11.16 0.24 4.19
CA GLU A 305 11.67 1.62 4.05
C GLU A 305 11.03 2.38 2.88
N ILE A 306 10.48 1.67 1.90
CA ILE A 306 9.81 2.26 0.75
C ILE A 306 8.28 2.31 0.91
N VAL A 307 7.73 1.77 1.99
CA VAL A 307 6.28 1.80 2.24
C VAL A 307 5.90 3.16 2.83
N ASP A 308 4.99 3.87 2.15
CA ASP A 308 4.42 5.12 2.65
C ASP A 308 3.31 4.85 3.67
N ARG A 309 2.44 3.90 3.34
CA ARG A 309 1.19 3.66 4.06
C ARG A 309 0.68 2.25 3.84
N MET A 310 0.08 1.70 4.89
CA MET A 310 -0.73 0.48 4.86
C MET A 310 -2.10 0.78 5.43
N SER A 311 -3.17 0.45 4.70
CA SER A 311 -4.55 0.57 5.17
C SER A 311 -5.24 -0.78 5.16
N LEU A 312 -5.73 -1.23 6.31
CA LEU A 312 -6.52 -2.44 6.46
C LEU A 312 -7.99 -2.08 6.66
N ALA A 313 -8.83 -2.43 5.70
CA ALA A 313 -10.27 -2.46 5.86
C ALA A 313 -10.69 -3.86 6.33
N ALA A 314 -11.06 -3.99 7.61
CA ALA A 314 -11.36 -5.29 8.22
C ALA A 314 -12.69 -5.91 7.76
N GLY A 315 -13.58 -5.11 7.19
CA GLY A 315 -14.93 -5.51 6.78
C GLY A 315 -15.36 -4.82 5.51
N ALA A 316 -16.62 -4.36 5.43
CA ALA A 316 -17.30 -3.88 4.23
C ALA A 316 -16.52 -2.77 3.47
N TYR A 317 -15.55 -3.20 2.67
CA TYR A 317 -14.56 -2.36 2.01
C TYR A 317 -15.11 -1.74 0.71
N PRO A 318 -14.48 -0.66 0.18
CA PRO A 318 -14.91 0.02 -1.04
C PRO A 318 -15.01 -0.89 -2.29
N LEU A 319 -15.97 -0.63 -3.18
CA LEU A 319 -16.22 -1.44 -4.40
C LEU A 319 -15.14 -1.33 -5.49
N HIS A 320 -14.23 -0.37 -5.35
CA HIS A 320 -13.08 -0.28 -6.23
C HIS A 320 -12.15 -1.48 -6.01
N TYR A 321 -12.19 -2.14 -4.85
CA TYR A 321 -11.59 -3.45 -4.59
C TYR A 321 -12.56 -4.60 -4.96
N GLY A 322 -12.07 -5.83 -5.16
CA GLY A 322 -12.93 -6.94 -5.57
C GLY A 322 -12.24 -8.31 -5.57
N ASN A 323 -13.01 -9.36 -5.88
CA ASN A 323 -12.58 -10.77 -5.96
C ASN A 323 -12.00 -11.38 -4.66
N ARG A 324 -12.46 -10.90 -3.51
CA ARG A 324 -12.12 -11.40 -2.16
C ARG A 324 -13.36 -11.34 -1.27
N THR A 325 -13.41 -12.15 -0.22
CA THR A 325 -14.59 -12.27 0.67
C THR A 325 -14.31 -11.84 2.12
N GLY A 326 -13.06 -11.52 2.47
CA GLY A 326 -12.62 -11.13 3.81
C GLY A 326 -12.25 -9.65 3.92
N ALA A 327 -11.10 -9.37 4.53
CA ALA A 327 -10.57 -8.02 4.69
C ALA A 327 -9.79 -7.55 3.45
N TRP A 328 -9.38 -6.28 3.43
CA TRP A 328 -8.51 -5.73 2.40
C TRP A 328 -7.34 -4.94 2.98
N LEU A 329 -6.11 -5.31 2.64
CA LEU A 329 -4.87 -4.60 2.98
C LEU A 329 -4.33 -3.89 1.74
N ASP A 330 -4.43 -2.57 1.72
CA ASP A 330 -3.87 -1.72 0.67
C ASP A 330 -2.54 -1.11 1.11
N THR A 331 -1.51 -1.31 0.29
CA THR A 331 -0.16 -0.81 0.54
C THR A 331 0.24 0.17 -0.54
N THR A 332 0.79 1.31 -0.17
CA THR A 332 1.30 2.30 -1.13
C THR A 332 2.78 2.54 -0.93
N ILE A 333 3.55 2.48 -2.03
CA ILE A 333 5.00 2.73 -2.02
C ILE A 333 5.23 4.23 -2.16
N ARG A 334 6.13 4.81 -1.37
CA ARG A 334 6.42 6.25 -1.35
C ARG A 334 7.15 6.75 -2.60
N GLU A 335 7.19 8.07 -2.77
CA GLU A 335 7.87 8.74 -3.87
C GLU A 335 9.29 9.05 -3.44
N GLY A 336 10.26 8.86 -4.35
CA GLY A 336 11.64 9.24 -4.08
C GLY A 336 11.81 10.75 -3.92
N SER A 337 12.89 11.17 -3.27
CA SER A 337 13.23 12.58 -3.10
C SER A 337 13.40 13.30 -4.43
N ARG A 338 12.74 14.46 -4.57
CA ARG A 338 13.01 15.42 -5.67
C ARG A 338 14.05 16.46 -5.30
N ASN A 339 14.50 16.49 -4.06
CA ASN A 339 15.32 17.58 -3.52
C ASN A 339 16.82 17.32 -3.73
N GLY A 340 17.23 16.05 -3.68
CA GLY A 340 18.62 15.62 -3.77
C GLY A 340 18.71 14.10 -3.77
N LEU A 341 19.93 13.60 -3.95
CA LEU A 341 20.25 12.19 -3.79
C LEU A 341 20.22 11.85 -2.30
N HIS A 342 19.49 10.81 -1.92
CA HIS A 342 19.52 10.24 -0.58
C HIS A 342 19.80 8.75 -0.68
N VAL A 343 20.67 8.25 0.20
CA VAL A 343 21.01 6.83 0.28
C VAL A 343 20.91 6.37 1.73
N GLN A 344 20.21 5.27 1.94
CA GLN A 344 20.06 4.60 3.21
C GLN A 344 20.59 3.17 3.09
N THR A 345 21.34 2.74 4.08
CA THR A 345 21.82 1.35 4.20
C THR A 345 21.54 0.85 5.59
N MET A 346 21.03 -0.37 5.68
CA MET A 346 20.70 -1.04 6.92
C MET A 346 21.37 -2.41 6.94
N LEU A 347 21.95 -2.73 8.11
CA LEU A 347 22.51 -4.02 8.44
C LEU A 347 21.89 -4.47 9.75
N ASP A 348 21.42 -5.70 9.81
CA ASP A 348 20.80 -6.29 10.99
C ASP A 348 21.26 -7.73 11.20
N GLY A 349 21.12 -8.22 12.43
CA GLY A 349 21.44 -9.60 12.80
C GLY A 349 20.96 -9.92 14.22
N GLY A 350 20.75 -11.22 14.51
CA GLY A 350 20.32 -11.66 15.83
C GLY A 350 20.59 -13.15 16.09
N GLY A 351 20.08 -13.63 17.24
CA GLY A 351 20.40 -14.95 17.79
C GLY A 351 20.15 -16.15 16.86
N ASN A 352 20.94 -17.21 17.05
CA ASN A 352 21.04 -18.37 16.17
C ASN A 352 20.07 -19.50 16.61
N ASP A 353 18.80 -19.41 16.19
CA ASP A 353 17.73 -20.35 16.60
C ASP A 353 17.35 -21.37 15.51
N GLY A 354 18.21 -21.59 14.51
CA GLY A 354 18.04 -22.69 13.54
C GLY A 354 17.06 -22.42 12.38
N ILE A 355 16.57 -21.19 12.21
CA ILE A 355 15.69 -20.76 11.08
C ILE A 355 16.41 -19.69 10.22
N GLY A 356 17.74 -19.77 10.10
CA GLY A 356 18.48 -18.86 9.21
C GLY A 356 18.56 -17.41 9.71
N GLY A 357 18.94 -17.21 10.98
CA GLY A 357 19.25 -15.90 11.56
C GLY A 357 20.59 -15.32 11.07
N GLY A 358 20.78 -15.27 9.76
CA GLY A 358 22.02 -14.87 9.10
C GLY A 358 22.21 -13.36 8.97
N GLY A 359 21.29 -12.51 9.45
CA GLY A 359 21.35 -11.07 9.24
C GLY A 359 20.94 -10.60 7.84
N GLY A 360 20.51 -9.35 7.75
CA GLY A 360 20.00 -8.73 6.53
C GLY A 360 20.84 -7.56 6.04
N LEU A 361 20.82 -7.35 4.73
CA LEU A 361 21.25 -6.12 4.06
C LEU A 361 20.04 -5.48 3.37
N SER A 362 19.79 -4.21 3.67
CA SER A 362 18.82 -3.37 2.96
C SER A 362 19.51 -2.10 2.47
N VAL A 363 19.36 -1.77 1.20
CA VAL A 363 19.89 -0.55 0.58
C VAL A 363 18.75 0.15 -0.15
N VAL A 364 18.51 1.41 0.20
CA VAL A 364 17.53 2.26 -0.48
C VAL A 364 18.25 3.49 -1.02
N ALA A 365 18.01 3.81 -2.28
CA ALA A 365 18.55 5.00 -2.93
C ALA A 365 17.45 5.72 -3.68
N GLU A 366 17.50 7.05 -3.68
CA GLU A 366 16.49 7.88 -4.33
C GLU A 366 17.04 9.23 -4.77
N GLY A 367 16.39 9.85 -5.75
CA GLY A 367 16.76 11.19 -6.17
C GLY A 367 15.90 11.76 -7.30
N PRO A 368 16.18 13.01 -7.71
CA PRO A 368 15.43 13.67 -8.77
C PRO A 368 15.77 13.09 -10.15
N ILE A 369 14.80 13.13 -11.06
CA ILE A 369 14.97 12.86 -12.49
C ILE A 369 15.24 14.17 -13.22
N GLY A 370 16.47 14.32 -13.73
CA GLY A 370 16.90 15.47 -14.53
C GLY A 370 17.00 16.79 -13.76
N PRO A 371 17.59 17.84 -14.39
CA PRO A 371 17.83 19.12 -13.74
C PRO A 371 16.53 19.89 -13.43
N SER A 372 15.45 19.62 -14.14
CA SER A 372 14.14 20.25 -13.92
C SER A 372 13.41 19.74 -12.67
N ARG A 373 13.86 18.63 -12.07
CA ARG A 373 13.29 18.01 -10.86
C ARG A 373 11.78 17.76 -10.95
N ARG A 374 11.28 17.54 -12.17
CA ARG A 374 9.87 17.24 -12.47
C ARG A 374 9.48 15.79 -12.19
N GLY A 375 10.45 14.95 -11.82
CA GLY A 375 10.20 13.60 -11.36
C GLY A 375 11.25 13.17 -10.35
N SER A 376 11.05 11.98 -9.78
CA SER A 376 11.99 11.30 -8.90
C SER A 376 11.98 9.80 -9.15
N TRP A 377 13.05 9.16 -8.69
CA TRP A 377 13.20 7.71 -8.66
C TRP A 377 13.50 7.28 -7.22
N LEU A 378 13.05 6.07 -6.89
CA LEU A 378 13.29 5.36 -5.64
C LEU A 378 13.63 3.93 -6.00
N THR A 379 14.70 3.38 -5.44
CA THR A 379 15.12 2.00 -5.66
C THR A 379 15.53 1.39 -4.33
N ALA A 380 15.09 0.18 -4.06
CA ALA A 380 15.44 -0.60 -2.89
C ALA A 380 15.94 -1.98 -3.30
N PHE A 381 16.93 -2.47 -2.56
CA PHE A 381 17.45 -3.81 -2.65
C PHE A 381 17.48 -4.38 -1.23
N ARG A 382 17.04 -5.62 -1.06
CA ARG A 382 17.09 -6.32 0.22
C ARG A 382 17.52 -7.77 -0.02
N ALA A 383 18.39 -8.30 0.83
CA ALA A 383 18.75 -9.71 0.81
C ALA A 383 19.14 -10.17 2.22
N ASP A 384 18.94 -11.44 2.54
CA ASP A 384 19.66 -12.04 3.67
C ASP A 384 21.12 -12.34 3.28
N TYR A 385 21.99 -12.44 4.28
CA TYR A 385 23.37 -12.85 4.02
C TYR A 385 23.40 -14.35 3.67
N PRO A 386 23.88 -14.73 2.48
CA PRO A 386 24.18 -16.12 2.21
C PRO A 386 25.38 -16.55 3.08
N GLY A 387 25.40 -17.80 3.54
CA GLY A 387 26.38 -18.37 4.49
C GLY A 387 27.85 -18.46 4.04
N TRP A 388 28.38 -17.48 3.30
CA TRP A 388 29.78 -17.36 2.90
C TRP A 388 30.62 -16.43 3.80
N LEU A 389 29.99 -15.59 4.63
CA LEU A 389 30.69 -14.67 5.55
C LEU A 389 30.98 -15.24 6.95
N THR A 390 30.47 -16.43 7.29
CA THR A 390 30.73 -17.12 8.55
C THR A 390 31.37 -18.50 8.34
N PRO A 391 32.69 -18.65 8.55
CA PRO A 391 33.38 -19.96 8.52
C PRO A 391 33.20 -20.78 9.81
N VAL A 392 32.31 -20.40 10.72
CA VAL A 392 32.23 -21.01 12.05
C VAL A 392 31.14 -22.10 12.05
N ALA A 393 31.61 -23.35 12.11
CA ALA A 393 30.85 -24.59 12.35
C ALA A 393 29.73 -24.92 11.35
N ARG A 394 30.13 -25.37 10.15
CA ARG A 394 29.26 -26.17 9.28
C ARG A 394 29.15 -27.58 9.84
N ASP A 395 28.13 -27.82 10.66
CA ASP A 395 27.65 -29.18 10.93
C ASP A 395 26.65 -29.56 9.82
N ASN A 396 26.81 -30.76 9.26
CA ASN A 396 26.11 -31.26 8.05
C ASN A 396 24.61 -31.59 8.27
N SER A 397 23.93 -30.85 9.15
CA SER A 397 22.54 -31.06 9.57
C SER A 397 21.65 -29.81 9.38
N ALA A 398 22.17 -28.73 8.77
CA ALA A 398 21.50 -27.45 8.69
C ALA A 398 20.63 -27.29 7.43
N LYS A 399 19.38 -26.83 7.61
CA LYS A 399 18.51 -26.28 6.56
C LYS A 399 19.02 -24.91 6.13
N GLU A 400 19.04 -24.63 4.82
CA GLU A 400 19.47 -23.34 4.27
C GLU A 400 18.30 -22.62 3.58
N PHE A 401 17.84 -21.50 4.16
CA PHE A 401 16.86 -20.59 3.54
C PHE A 401 17.56 -19.30 3.14
N GLY A 402 17.23 -18.75 1.96
CA GLY A 402 17.80 -17.51 1.47
C GLY A 402 16.85 -16.73 0.57
N PHE A 403 16.81 -15.39 0.68
CA PHE A 403 16.01 -14.52 -0.21
C PHE A 403 16.74 -13.27 -0.70
N ALA A 404 16.29 -12.75 -1.85
CA ALA A 404 16.70 -11.45 -2.38
C ALA A 404 15.56 -10.76 -3.13
N ASP A 405 15.43 -9.45 -2.91
CA ASP A 405 14.39 -8.59 -3.45
C ASP A 405 14.96 -7.33 -4.09
N PHE A 406 14.29 -6.85 -5.13
CA PHE A 406 14.53 -5.56 -5.76
C PHE A 406 13.21 -4.85 -6.00
N GLN A 407 13.14 -3.58 -5.60
CA GLN A 407 11.99 -2.74 -5.85
C GLN A 407 12.42 -1.41 -6.45
N SER A 408 11.61 -0.86 -7.35
CA SER A 408 11.86 0.48 -7.90
C SER A 408 10.56 1.20 -8.22
N LYS A 409 10.53 2.51 -7.96
CA LYS A 409 9.42 3.40 -8.30
C LYS A 409 9.95 4.65 -8.97
N LEU A 410 9.37 4.99 -10.12
CA LEU A 410 9.64 6.23 -10.84
C LEU A 410 8.35 7.04 -10.89
N VAL A 411 8.44 8.33 -10.60
CA VAL A 411 7.31 9.25 -10.66
C VAL A 411 7.72 10.47 -11.48
N TYR A 412 6.91 10.85 -12.46
CA TYR A 412 7.22 11.99 -13.32
C TYR A 412 5.98 12.83 -13.63
N ASP A 413 6.05 14.13 -13.38
CA ASP A 413 4.97 15.07 -13.68
C ASP A 413 5.12 15.55 -15.13
N VAL A 414 4.47 14.84 -16.06
CA VAL A 414 4.51 15.10 -17.51
C VAL A 414 3.98 16.50 -17.85
N ALA A 415 2.94 16.93 -17.15
CA ALA A 415 2.38 18.27 -17.18
C ALA A 415 1.71 18.58 -15.83
N ARG A 416 1.24 19.81 -15.62
CA ARG A 416 0.48 20.15 -14.40
C ARG A 416 -0.79 19.30 -14.36
N GLY A 417 -1.04 18.61 -13.24
CA GLY A 417 -2.19 17.71 -13.08
C GLY A 417 -2.08 16.37 -13.82
N HIS A 418 -0.95 16.09 -14.49
CA HIS A 418 -0.72 14.83 -15.21
C HIS A 418 0.57 14.18 -14.74
N GLN A 419 0.45 12.96 -14.21
CA GLN A 419 1.56 12.21 -13.65
C GLN A 419 1.60 10.80 -14.23
N ILE A 420 2.81 10.35 -14.56
CA ILE A 420 3.10 8.96 -14.89
C ILE A 420 3.90 8.36 -13.73
N GLN A 421 3.57 7.13 -13.36
CA GLN A 421 4.27 6.38 -12.33
C GLN A 421 4.57 4.98 -12.85
N THR A 422 5.75 4.47 -12.54
CA THR A 422 6.10 3.08 -12.79
C THR A 422 6.55 2.45 -11.48
N THR A 423 6.12 1.23 -11.20
CA THR A 423 6.48 0.50 -9.98
C THR A 423 6.86 -0.92 -10.35
N PHE A 424 7.98 -1.39 -9.81
CA PHE A 424 8.50 -2.73 -9.96
C PHE A 424 8.78 -3.31 -8.57
N VAL A 425 8.32 -4.53 -8.33
CA VAL A 425 8.64 -5.33 -7.15
C VAL A 425 8.97 -6.72 -7.65
N VAL A 426 10.19 -7.20 -7.43
CA VAL A 426 10.62 -8.55 -7.82
C VAL A 426 11.40 -9.17 -6.67
N GLY A 427 11.27 -10.47 -6.49
CA GLY A 427 11.99 -11.18 -5.45
C GLY A 427 12.10 -12.67 -5.76
N GLY A 428 13.07 -13.31 -5.13
CA GLY A 428 13.26 -14.75 -5.19
C GLY A 428 13.73 -15.30 -3.87
N THR A 429 13.35 -16.55 -3.63
CA THR A 429 13.71 -17.35 -2.46
C THR A 429 14.22 -18.70 -2.89
N TYR A 430 15.12 -19.27 -2.09
CA TYR A 430 15.50 -20.67 -2.18
C TYR A 430 15.50 -21.31 -0.81
N LEU A 431 15.26 -22.62 -0.80
CA LEU A 431 15.41 -23.48 0.36
C LEU A 431 16.12 -24.76 -0.04
N ASP A 432 17.17 -25.15 0.68
CA ASP A 432 17.74 -26.50 0.62
C ASP A 432 17.62 -27.18 1.98
N ASN A 433 16.73 -28.16 2.10
CA ASN A 433 16.61 -29.03 3.27
C ASN A 433 16.88 -30.51 2.92
N ARG A 434 17.48 -30.80 1.75
CA ARG A 434 17.72 -32.18 1.29
C ARG A 434 18.61 -32.99 2.24
N HIS A 435 19.38 -32.32 3.10
CA HIS A 435 20.31 -32.92 4.05
C HIS A 435 19.74 -33.06 5.47
N ASP A 436 18.52 -32.58 5.73
CA ASP A 436 17.86 -32.77 7.02
C ASP A 436 17.46 -34.24 7.20
N SER A 437 17.84 -34.81 8.35
CA SER A 437 17.54 -36.18 8.73
C SER A 437 16.19 -36.33 9.44
N VAL A 438 15.51 -35.21 9.73
CA VAL A 438 14.28 -35.16 10.55
C VAL A 438 13.04 -34.77 9.71
N SER A 439 13.18 -34.05 8.60
CA SER A 439 12.03 -33.66 7.76
C SER A 439 11.52 -34.81 6.88
N ALA A 440 10.21 -35.02 6.84
CA ALA A 440 9.55 -35.93 5.90
C ALA A 440 9.73 -35.45 4.44
N ASP A 441 9.71 -34.13 4.23
CA ASP A 441 9.85 -33.48 2.92
C ASP A 441 11.28 -32.98 2.66
N ARG A 442 12.14 -33.87 2.16
CA ARG A 442 13.52 -33.54 1.74
C ARG A 442 13.55 -33.01 0.31
N LEU A 443 13.70 -31.69 0.15
CA LEU A 443 13.63 -31.00 -1.13
C LEU A 443 14.56 -29.78 -1.26
N LEU A 444 14.80 -29.41 -2.51
CA LEU A 444 15.33 -28.12 -2.93
C LEU A 444 14.17 -27.36 -3.58
N ASN A 445 13.80 -26.23 -2.99
CA ASN A 445 12.79 -25.33 -3.53
C ASN A 445 13.47 -24.06 -4.05
N TRP A 446 12.96 -23.54 -5.15
CA TRP A 446 13.11 -22.15 -5.52
C TRP A 446 11.74 -21.55 -5.81
N HIS A 447 11.55 -20.30 -5.44
CA HIS A 447 10.35 -19.52 -5.74
C HIS A 447 10.78 -18.12 -6.21
N GLY A 448 10.07 -17.56 -7.18
CA GLY A 448 10.27 -16.19 -7.62
C GLY A 448 8.94 -15.55 -7.98
N ALA A 449 8.76 -14.30 -7.58
CA ALA A 449 7.57 -13.52 -7.89
C ALA A 449 7.92 -12.09 -8.31
N GLY A 450 7.04 -11.49 -9.11
CA GLY A 450 7.24 -10.16 -9.65
C GLY A 450 5.94 -9.44 -9.95
N LEU A 451 5.98 -8.11 -9.84
CA LEU A 451 4.91 -7.17 -10.13
C LEU A 451 5.49 -5.94 -10.83
N GLY A 452 4.96 -5.62 -12.00
CA GLY A 452 5.19 -4.36 -12.71
C GLY A 452 3.88 -3.60 -12.85
N ILE A 453 3.89 -2.29 -12.56
CA ILE A 453 2.74 -1.39 -12.68
C ILE A 453 3.15 -0.16 -13.48
N LEU A 454 2.36 0.18 -14.48
CA LEU A 454 2.36 1.49 -15.13
C LEU A 454 1.08 2.22 -14.78
N ALA A 455 1.18 3.36 -14.12
CA ALA A 455 0.03 4.18 -13.73
C ALA A 455 0.07 5.56 -14.39
N LEU A 456 -1.07 5.99 -14.89
CA LEU A 456 -1.31 7.31 -15.47
C LEU A 456 -2.41 7.99 -14.66
N GLN A 457 -2.09 9.13 -14.05
CA GLN A 457 -3.05 9.93 -13.30
C GLN A 457 -3.21 11.28 -13.99
N SER A 458 -4.45 11.67 -14.25
CA SER A 458 -4.80 12.90 -14.97
C SER A 458 -5.97 13.61 -14.32
N THR A 459 -5.73 14.83 -13.87
CA THR A 459 -6.76 15.79 -13.46
C THR A 459 -7.18 16.60 -14.68
N LEU A 460 -8.14 16.06 -15.46
CA LEU A 460 -8.60 16.67 -16.72
C LEU A 460 -9.36 17.97 -16.50
N SER A 461 -10.04 18.07 -15.36
CA SER A 461 -10.64 19.30 -14.88
C SER A 461 -10.63 19.30 -13.35
N PRO A 462 -10.93 20.44 -12.71
CA PRO A 462 -10.99 20.53 -11.25
C PRO A 462 -12.05 19.66 -10.59
N ARG A 463 -12.97 19.09 -11.39
CA ARG A 463 -14.04 18.18 -10.95
C ARG A 463 -13.89 16.78 -11.51
N LEU A 464 -12.89 16.52 -12.37
CA LEU A 464 -12.77 15.25 -13.09
C LEU A 464 -11.34 14.74 -13.02
N VAL A 465 -11.19 13.60 -12.34
CA VAL A 465 -9.95 12.84 -12.23
C VAL A 465 -10.10 11.54 -12.99
N VAL A 466 -9.08 11.17 -13.76
CA VAL A 466 -8.96 9.87 -14.41
C VAL A 466 -7.66 9.21 -13.96
N SER A 467 -7.76 7.95 -13.55
CA SER A 467 -6.62 7.11 -13.19
C SER A 467 -6.65 5.85 -14.05
N GLN A 468 -5.54 5.51 -14.68
CA GLN A 468 -5.39 4.27 -15.45
C GLN A 468 -4.19 3.51 -14.94
N ARG A 469 -4.29 2.19 -14.88
CA ARG A 469 -3.20 1.30 -14.46
C ARG A 469 -3.15 0.09 -15.39
N VAL A 470 -1.96 -0.26 -15.84
CA VAL A 470 -1.64 -1.55 -16.46
C VAL A 470 -0.69 -2.26 -15.51
N SER A 471 -0.97 -3.52 -15.21
CA SER A 471 -0.10 -4.34 -14.37
C SER A 471 0.18 -5.70 -14.98
N VAL A 472 1.39 -6.18 -14.73
CA VAL A 472 1.79 -7.56 -15.00
C VAL A 472 2.34 -8.12 -13.71
N ALA A 473 1.73 -9.19 -13.22
CA ALA A 473 2.24 -9.95 -12.09
C ALA A 473 2.54 -11.38 -12.54
N GLY A 474 3.46 -12.04 -11.86
CA GLY A 474 3.76 -13.44 -12.13
C GLY A 474 4.52 -14.06 -10.98
N GLN A 475 4.40 -15.38 -10.86
CA GLN A 475 5.17 -16.18 -9.93
C GLN A 475 5.55 -17.50 -10.59
N GLY A 476 6.60 -18.12 -10.08
CA GLY A 476 6.95 -19.47 -10.44
C GLY A 476 7.77 -20.12 -9.34
N PHE A 477 7.58 -21.42 -9.19
CA PHE A 477 8.37 -22.23 -8.27
C PHE A 477 8.78 -23.54 -8.91
N GLY A 478 9.75 -24.20 -8.29
CA GLY A 478 10.07 -25.57 -8.59
C GLY A 478 10.60 -26.30 -7.37
N ASN A 479 10.13 -27.53 -7.20
CA ASN A 479 10.51 -28.44 -6.13
C ASN A 479 11.27 -29.62 -6.70
N THR A 480 12.44 -29.89 -6.13
CA THR A 480 13.29 -31.02 -6.52
C THR A 480 13.58 -31.88 -5.29
N GLY A 481 13.27 -33.17 -5.35
CA GLY A 481 13.48 -34.09 -4.23
C GLY A 481 14.95 -34.48 -4.00
N ALA A 482 15.21 -35.25 -2.95
CA ALA A 482 16.56 -35.71 -2.57
C ALA A 482 17.34 -36.51 -3.65
N ALA A 483 16.66 -37.06 -4.66
CA ALA A 483 17.25 -37.77 -5.80
C ALA A 483 17.37 -36.91 -7.07
N ASP A 484 17.35 -35.58 -6.94
CA ASP A 484 17.34 -34.61 -8.05
C ASP A 484 16.17 -34.80 -9.05
N ARG A 485 15.09 -35.43 -8.59
CA ARG A 485 13.84 -35.59 -9.33
C ARG A 485 12.95 -34.35 -9.14
N GLU A 486 12.48 -33.77 -10.25
CA GLU A 486 11.47 -32.70 -10.21
C GLU A 486 10.16 -33.27 -9.65
N LEU A 487 9.74 -32.75 -8.50
CA LEU A 487 8.48 -33.11 -7.83
C LEU A 487 7.34 -32.24 -8.33
N SER A 488 7.60 -30.94 -8.50
CA SER A 488 6.64 -30.03 -9.08
C SER A 488 7.27 -28.76 -9.62
N ARG A 489 6.54 -28.09 -10.51
CA ARG A 489 6.89 -26.82 -11.12
C ARG A 489 5.62 -26.04 -11.43
N ASN A 490 5.62 -24.75 -11.15
CA ASN A 490 4.54 -23.85 -11.52
C ASN A 490 5.05 -22.62 -12.26
N TRP A 491 4.20 -22.11 -13.14
CA TRP A 491 4.30 -20.78 -13.70
C TRP A 491 2.91 -20.15 -13.77
N PHE A 492 2.73 -19.04 -13.05
CA PHE A 492 1.52 -18.23 -13.06
C PHE A 492 1.83 -16.84 -13.60
N GLN A 493 0.93 -16.33 -14.43
CA GLN A 493 0.98 -14.96 -14.95
C GLN A 493 -0.40 -14.31 -14.87
N ASP A 494 -0.39 -13.03 -14.52
CA ASP A 494 -1.57 -12.18 -14.49
C ASP A 494 -1.28 -10.85 -15.20
N VAL A 495 -2.14 -10.49 -16.15
CA VAL A 495 -2.10 -9.20 -16.84
C VAL A 495 -3.43 -8.49 -16.59
N ALA A 496 -3.36 -7.28 -16.03
CA ALA A 496 -4.55 -6.52 -15.71
C ALA A 496 -4.49 -5.09 -16.25
N TYR A 497 -5.64 -4.61 -16.70
CA TYR A 497 -5.89 -3.20 -16.99
C TYR A 497 -7.02 -2.69 -16.10
N ARG A 498 -6.87 -1.46 -15.61
CA ARG A 498 -7.85 -0.79 -14.77
C ARG A 498 -7.96 0.68 -15.14
N ALA A 499 -9.19 1.17 -15.20
CA ALA A 499 -9.48 2.59 -15.32
C ALA A 499 -10.51 3.02 -14.27
N ASP A 500 -10.24 4.13 -13.59
CA ASP A 500 -11.12 4.75 -12.60
C ASP A 500 -11.34 6.21 -12.97
N VAL A 501 -12.59 6.65 -12.89
CA VAL A 501 -13.02 8.02 -13.13
C VAL A 501 -13.74 8.52 -11.88
N SER A 502 -13.27 9.65 -11.36
CA SER A 502 -13.89 10.33 -10.22
C SER A 502 -14.38 11.71 -10.66
N TRP A 503 -15.69 11.91 -10.58
CA TRP A 503 -16.37 13.09 -11.09
C TRP A 503 -17.21 13.75 -10.00
N ALA A 504 -16.84 14.96 -9.62
CA ALA A 504 -17.62 15.82 -8.75
C ALA A 504 -18.78 16.47 -9.53
N ALA A 505 -19.86 15.70 -9.72
CA ALA A 505 -21.03 16.12 -10.48
C ALA A 505 -21.74 17.34 -9.87
N ARG A 506 -21.78 17.40 -8.53
CA ARG A 506 -22.33 18.53 -7.76
C ARG A 506 -21.47 18.81 -6.51
N PRO A 507 -21.63 19.98 -5.87
CA PRO A 507 -20.94 20.35 -4.62
C PRO A 507 -21.19 19.45 -3.40
N GLU A 508 -22.13 18.52 -3.51
CA GLU A 508 -22.47 17.54 -2.50
C GLU A 508 -22.39 16.11 -3.03
N THR A 509 -21.93 15.92 -4.27
CA THR A 509 -22.01 14.65 -5.00
C THR A 509 -20.71 14.32 -5.71
N LEU A 510 -20.09 13.21 -5.31
CA LEU A 510 -18.97 12.57 -6.02
C LEU A 510 -19.47 11.27 -6.67
N VAL A 511 -19.28 11.14 -7.97
CA VAL A 511 -19.56 9.91 -8.72
C VAL A 511 -18.22 9.25 -9.05
N GLN A 512 -18.08 7.97 -8.71
CA GLN A 512 -16.91 7.15 -9.03
C GLN A 512 -17.37 6.00 -9.92
N VAL A 513 -16.71 5.83 -11.07
CA VAL A 513 -16.96 4.73 -11.99
C VAL A 513 -15.62 4.10 -12.34
N GLY A 514 -15.55 2.78 -12.41
CA GLY A 514 -14.35 2.13 -12.89
C GLY A 514 -14.62 0.80 -13.57
N MET A 515 -13.63 0.37 -14.35
CA MET A 515 -13.60 -0.92 -15.01
C MET A 515 -12.25 -1.59 -14.78
N SER A 516 -12.26 -2.91 -14.73
CA SER A 516 -11.05 -3.72 -14.69
C SER A 516 -11.21 -4.94 -15.59
N ALA A 517 -10.18 -5.28 -16.34
CA ALA A 517 -10.07 -6.52 -17.10
C ALA A 517 -8.77 -7.20 -16.70
N GLN A 518 -8.87 -8.47 -16.33
CA GLN A 518 -7.75 -9.28 -15.86
C GLN A 518 -7.70 -10.56 -16.68
N GLN A 519 -6.51 -10.96 -17.10
CA GLN A 519 -6.24 -12.22 -17.79
C GLN A 519 -5.17 -12.98 -17.02
N GLN A 520 -5.55 -14.14 -16.52
CA GLN A 520 -4.69 -15.05 -15.78
C GLN A 520 -4.36 -16.25 -16.65
N HIS A 521 -3.15 -16.75 -16.48
CA HIS A 521 -2.67 -18.01 -17.04
C HIS A 521 -1.91 -18.75 -15.96
N ASP A 522 -2.23 -20.01 -15.76
CA ASP A 522 -1.59 -20.85 -14.75
C ASP A 522 -1.22 -22.18 -15.38
N ARG A 523 0.04 -22.58 -15.19
CA ARG A 523 0.55 -23.87 -15.62
C ARG A 523 1.34 -24.52 -14.50
N GLN A 524 0.90 -25.69 -14.08
CA GLN A 524 1.51 -26.48 -13.03
C GLN A 524 1.73 -27.91 -13.50
N THR A 525 2.92 -28.43 -13.23
CA THR A 525 3.24 -29.84 -13.36
C THR A 525 3.55 -30.37 -11.97
N ALA A 526 2.93 -31.47 -11.57
CA ALA A 526 3.20 -32.12 -10.30
C ALA A 526 3.34 -33.64 -10.49
N GLN A 527 4.30 -34.22 -9.77
CA GLN A 527 4.51 -35.65 -9.62
C GLN A 527 4.25 -36.03 -8.15
N PRO A 528 2.99 -36.05 -7.71
CA PRO A 528 2.68 -36.38 -6.33
C PRO A 528 3.23 -37.76 -5.98
N THR A 529 3.96 -37.84 -4.86
CA THR A 529 4.44 -39.10 -4.31
C THR A 529 3.58 -39.41 -3.10
N VAL A 530 2.77 -40.46 -3.19
CA VAL A 530 2.03 -40.95 -2.02
C VAL A 530 2.95 -41.83 -1.19
N LEU A 531 3.25 -41.40 0.03
CA LEU A 531 3.77 -42.29 1.08
C LEU A 531 2.62 -43.20 1.51
N VAL A 532 2.70 -44.49 1.16
CA VAL A 532 1.72 -45.49 1.61
C VAL A 532 2.05 -45.80 3.09
N PRO A 533 1.19 -45.46 4.06
CA PRO A 533 1.55 -45.56 5.48
C PRO A 533 1.89 -46.97 5.97
N SER A 534 1.48 -48.01 5.22
CA SER A 534 1.70 -49.43 5.55
C SER A 534 2.84 -50.09 4.78
N SER A 535 3.52 -49.39 3.87
CA SER A 535 4.65 -49.94 3.12
C SER A 535 5.71 -48.86 2.90
N SER A 536 6.98 -49.23 2.99
CA SER A 536 8.10 -48.37 2.55
C SER A 536 8.13 -48.19 1.02
N THR A 537 6.98 -48.30 0.35
CA THR A 537 6.82 -48.28 -1.10
C THR A 537 6.10 -47.00 -1.49
N THR A 538 6.83 -46.10 -2.12
CA THR A 538 6.25 -44.94 -2.81
C THR A 538 5.67 -45.42 -4.14
N SER A 539 4.37 -45.20 -4.36
CA SER A 539 3.81 -45.35 -5.71
C SER A 539 3.80 -43.97 -6.38
N PRO A 540 4.48 -43.80 -7.53
CA PRO A 540 4.31 -42.59 -8.31
C PRO A 540 2.88 -42.55 -8.85
N GLU A 541 2.14 -41.48 -8.53
CA GLU A 541 0.94 -41.14 -9.30
C GLU A 541 1.33 -40.68 -10.71
N ARG A 542 0.35 -40.62 -11.62
CA ARG A 542 0.55 -40.03 -12.94
C ARG A 542 0.92 -38.56 -12.81
N ASP A 543 1.83 -38.11 -13.68
CA ASP A 543 2.12 -36.70 -13.86
C ASP A 543 0.80 -35.93 -14.03
N THR A 544 0.56 -34.98 -13.13
CA THR A 544 -0.58 -34.09 -13.26
C THR A 544 -0.12 -32.79 -13.89
N ILE A 545 -0.81 -32.38 -14.95
CA ILE A 545 -0.57 -31.12 -15.64
C ILE A 545 -1.86 -30.31 -15.57
N VAL A 546 -1.77 -29.15 -14.95
CA VAL A 546 -2.78 -28.09 -15.00
C VAL A 546 -2.28 -27.05 -15.98
N ASP A 547 -3.08 -26.72 -16.97
CA ASP A 547 -2.79 -25.64 -17.91
C ASP A 547 -4.11 -24.93 -18.22
N GLY A 548 -4.26 -23.73 -17.68
CA GLY A 548 -5.52 -23.00 -17.68
C GLY A 548 -5.35 -21.52 -17.95
N SER A 549 -6.40 -20.92 -18.51
CA SER A 549 -6.50 -19.46 -18.68
C SER A 549 -7.86 -19.00 -18.23
N ALA A 550 -7.90 -17.87 -17.52
CA ALA A 550 -9.13 -17.28 -17.01
C ALA A 550 -9.13 -15.77 -17.19
N SER A 551 -10.29 -15.20 -17.49
CA SER A 551 -10.49 -13.76 -17.51
C SER A 551 -11.48 -13.34 -16.44
N LEU A 552 -11.19 -12.20 -15.80
CA LEU A 552 -12.08 -11.56 -14.85
C LEU A 552 -12.31 -10.12 -15.30
N VAL A 553 -13.53 -9.85 -15.76
CA VAL A 553 -13.93 -8.51 -16.20
C VAL A 553 -14.88 -7.95 -15.16
N SER A 554 -14.69 -6.70 -14.75
CA SER A 554 -15.56 -6.03 -13.80
C SER A 554 -15.81 -4.58 -14.15
N GLY A 555 -16.99 -4.10 -13.78
CA GLY A 555 -17.33 -2.68 -13.75
C GLY A 555 -17.95 -2.33 -12.41
N TYR A 556 -17.70 -1.12 -11.91
CA TYR A 556 -18.37 -0.61 -10.72
C TYR A 556 -18.79 0.84 -10.91
N ALA A 557 -19.84 1.22 -10.19
CA ALA A 557 -20.27 2.59 -10.04
C ALA A 557 -20.65 2.85 -8.58
N GLN A 558 -20.25 4.00 -8.06
CA GLN A 558 -20.57 4.45 -6.71
C GLN A 558 -20.89 5.95 -6.74
N MET A 559 -21.85 6.37 -5.92
CA MET A 559 -22.22 7.76 -5.80
C MET A 559 -22.21 8.16 -4.34
N THR A 560 -21.29 9.05 -3.95
CA THR A 560 -21.19 9.59 -2.60
C THR A 560 -21.93 10.91 -2.53
N TRP A 561 -22.99 10.96 -1.71
CA TRP A 561 -23.69 12.18 -1.34
C TRP A 561 -23.27 12.65 0.04
N GLN A 562 -23.14 13.96 0.22
CA GLN A 562 -22.83 14.55 1.51
C GLN A 562 -23.83 15.65 1.89
N GLY A 563 -24.46 15.52 3.05
CA GLY A 563 -25.39 16.51 3.57
C GLY A 563 -24.73 17.64 4.36
N GLY A 564 -25.45 18.75 4.53
CA GLY A 564 -25.04 19.88 5.37
C GLY A 564 -24.97 19.58 6.88
N ALA A 565 -25.63 18.51 7.33
CA ALA A 565 -25.69 18.11 8.75
C ALA A 565 -24.64 17.04 9.13
N GLY A 566 -23.54 16.94 8.39
CA GLY A 566 -22.43 16.03 8.67
C GLY A 566 -22.64 14.57 8.26
N TRP A 567 -23.73 14.24 7.56
CA TRP A 567 -23.95 12.89 7.03
C TRP A 567 -23.37 12.73 5.62
N SER A 568 -22.89 11.53 5.31
CA SER A 568 -22.44 11.10 3.99
C SER A 568 -22.97 9.70 3.70
N VAL A 569 -23.44 9.44 2.48
CA VAL A 569 -23.97 8.14 2.05
C VAL A 569 -23.44 7.81 0.66
N ALA A 570 -22.95 6.59 0.48
CA ALA A 570 -22.29 6.12 -0.72
C ALA A 570 -22.80 4.73 -1.13
N PRO A 571 -23.98 4.61 -1.77
CA PRO A 571 -24.35 3.39 -2.46
C PRO A 571 -23.47 3.15 -3.67
N GLY A 572 -23.27 1.89 -3.98
CA GLY A 572 -22.67 1.48 -5.24
C GLY A 572 -23.05 0.06 -5.61
N VAL A 573 -22.67 -0.29 -6.83
CA VAL A 573 -22.83 -1.64 -7.37
C VAL A 573 -21.59 -1.99 -8.17
N ARG A 574 -21.16 -3.25 -8.06
CA ARG A 574 -20.15 -3.85 -8.91
C ARG A 574 -20.75 -5.02 -9.66
N VAL A 575 -20.40 -5.16 -10.94
CA VAL A 575 -20.71 -6.34 -11.75
C VAL A 575 -19.39 -6.99 -12.15
N THR A 576 -19.28 -8.29 -11.94
CA THR A 576 -18.07 -9.06 -12.25
C THR A 576 -18.45 -10.30 -13.07
N ARG A 577 -17.72 -10.57 -14.16
CA ARG A 577 -17.85 -11.77 -15.00
C ARG A 577 -16.54 -12.55 -14.94
N SER A 578 -16.61 -13.80 -14.48
CA SER A 578 -15.51 -14.77 -14.56
C SER A 578 -15.74 -15.70 -15.75
N SER A 579 -14.72 -15.90 -16.58
CA SER A 579 -14.77 -16.91 -17.64
C SER A 579 -14.39 -18.31 -17.15
N LEU A 580 -13.75 -18.45 -15.98
CA LEU A 580 -13.31 -19.75 -15.45
C LEU A 580 -14.49 -20.65 -15.09
N ILE A 581 -15.50 -20.06 -14.43
CA ILE A 581 -16.69 -20.75 -13.92
C ILE A 581 -17.97 -20.30 -14.64
N ASP A 582 -17.80 -19.54 -15.72
CA ASP A 582 -18.89 -18.93 -16.49
C ASP A 582 -19.97 -18.26 -15.61
N GLU A 583 -19.56 -17.45 -14.62
CA GLU A 583 -20.47 -16.79 -13.66
C GLU A 583 -20.49 -15.26 -13.83
N THR A 584 -21.66 -14.63 -13.71
CA THR A 584 -21.80 -13.16 -13.59
C THR A 584 -22.40 -12.82 -12.23
N ALA A 585 -21.69 -11.99 -11.47
CA ALA A 585 -22.10 -11.56 -10.13
C ALA A 585 -22.43 -10.08 -10.08
N VAL A 586 -23.54 -9.74 -9.41
CA VAL A 586 -23.93 -8.36 -9.08
C VAL A 586 -23.78 -8.14 -7.57
N LEU A 587 -22.98 -7.16 -7.20
CA LEU A 587 -22.46 -6.93 -5.86
C LEU A 587 -22.83 -5.52 -5.39
N PRO A 588 -24.00 -5.32 -4.77
CA PRO A 588 -24.38 -4.05 -4.19
C PRO A 588 -23.61 -3.77 -2.90
N SER A 589 -23.33 -2.50 -2.62
CA SER A 589 -22.88 -2.05 -1.31
C SER A 589 -23.40 -0.65 -0.98
N VAL A 590 -23.39 -0.33 0.29
CA VAL A 590 -23.69 1.00 0.79
C VAL A 590 -22.78 1.30 1.98
N ARG A 591 -22.21 2.51 2.00
CA ARG A 591 -21.44 3.03 3.12
C ARG A 591 -22.04 4.34 3.56
N ALA A 592 -22.10 4.57 4.85
CA ALA A 592 -22.66 5.78 5.43
C ALA A 592 -21.81 6.24 6.61
N ALA A 593 -21.69 7.55 6.76
CA ALA A 593 -21.07 8.19 7.91
C ALA A 593 -21.97 9.33 8.38
N TRP A 594 -21.98 9.58 9.68
CA TRP A 594 -22.63 10.73 10.28
C TRP A 594 -21.72 11.29 11.38
N ASP A 595 -21.06 12.38 11.04
CA ASP A 595 -20.26 13.18 11.94
C ASP A 595 -21.24 14.12 12.69
N ILE A 596 -21.74 13.67 13.84
CA ILE A 596 -22.78 14.38 14.61
C ILE A 596 -22.17 15.59 15.33
N ARG A 597 -20.91 15.47 15.75
CA ARG A 597 -20.06 16.51 16.35
C ARG A 597 -18.61 16.23 15.98
N ASP A 598 -17.72 17.21 16.12
CA ASP A 598 -16.28 17.04 15.87
C ASP A 598 -15.63 15.95 16.77
N THR A 599 -16.30 15.60 17.87
CA THR A 599 -15.84 14.58 18.84
C THR A 599 -16.58 13.26 18.76
N PHE A 600 -17.63 13.13 17.92
CA PHE A 600 -18.48 11.95 17.86
C PHE A 600 -18.99 11.69 16.44
N SER A 601 -18.63 10.53 15.91
CA SER A 601 -19.04 10.08 14.57
C SER A 601 -19.56 8.65 14.60
N VAL A 602 -20.55 8.38 13.75
CA VAL A 602 -21.11 7.04 13.53
C VAL A 602 -20.87 6.66 12.08
N ARG A 603 -20.49 5.41 11.84
CA ARG A 603 -20.26 4.86 10.50
C ARG A 603 -20.99 3.55 10.37
N ALA A 604 -21.54 3.27 9.20
CA ALA A 604 -22.16 2.00 8.89
C ALA A 604 -21.83 1.59 7.46
N ALA A 605 -21.61 0.30 7.23
CA ALA A 605 -21.34 -0.22 5.91
C ALA A 605 -21.97 -1.60 5.75
N ALA A 606 -22.52 -1.87 4.56
CA ALA A 606 -23.01 -3.18 4.19
C ALA A 606 -22.66 -3.46 2.73
N GLY A 607 -22.29 -4.71 2.41
CA GLY A 607 -21.87 -5.07 1.07
C GLY A 607 -21.90 -6.56 0.80
N TRP A 608 -22.05 -6.90 -0.48
CA TRP A 608 -21.91 -8.27 -0.97
C TRP A 608 -20.56 -8.42 -1.67
N TYR A 609 -19.87 -9.51 -1.40
CA TYR A 609 -18.54 -9.80 -1.88
C TYR A 609 -18.48 -11.20 -2.44
N ARG A 610 -17.67 -11.39 -3.48
CA ARG A 610 -17.43 -12.70 -4.11
C ARG A 610 -15.96 -12.91 -4.37
N GLN A 611 -15.55 -14.17 -4.30
CA GLN A 611 -14.23 -14.65 -4.64
C GLN A 611 -14.38 -15.81 -5.61
N THR A 612 -13.82 -15.64 -6.80
CA THR A 612 -13.75 -16.69 -7.82
C THR A 612 -12.75 -17.75 -7.36
N PRO A 613 -13.03 -19.05 -7.58
CA PRO A 613 -12.04 -20.11 -7.38
C PRO A 613 -10.76 -19.85 -8.21
N GLU A 614 -9.63 -20.37 -7.73
CA GLU A 614 -8.36 -20.32 -8.46
C GLU A 614 -8.33 -21.38 -9.58
N ILE A 615 -7.47 -21.20 -10.59
CA ILE A 615 -7.41 -22.09 -11.76
C ILE A 615 -7.12 -23.54 -11.32
N GLU A 616 -6.17 -23.74 -10.41
CA GLU A 616 -5.86 -25.06 -9.82
C GLU A 616 -7.05 -25.67 -9.07
N GLN A 617 -7.91 -24.86 -8.43
CA GLN A 617 -9.08 -25.36 -7.71
C GLN A 617 -10.18 -25.89 -8.65
N VAL A 618 -10.17 -25.49 -9.93
CA VAL A 618 -11.16 -25.89 -10.94
C VAL A 618 -10.59 -26.94 -11.89
N LEU A 619 -9.37 -26.72 -12.39
CA LEU A 619 -8.73 -27.55 -13.43
C LEU A 619 -7.68 -28.51 -12.85
N GLY A 620 -7.32 -28.38 -11.59
CA GLY A 620 -6.34 -29.22 -10.91
C GLY A 620 -6.84 -30.63 -10.60
N PRO A 621 -5.96 -31.51 -10.09
CA PRO A 621 -6.31 -32.89 -9.73
C PRO A 621 -7.39 -32.97 -8.64
N SER A 622 -7.40 -32.02 -7.71
CA SER A 622 -8.45 -31.84 -6.70
C SER A 622 -9.62 -30.98 -7.18
N GLY A 623 -9.69 -30.70 -8.49
CA GLY A 623 -10.70 -29.86 -9.10
C GLY A 623 -12.13 -30.36 -8.87
N GLY A 624 -13.02 -29.46 -8.47
CA GLY A 624 -14.45 -29.77 -8.34
C GLY A 624 -15.20 -29.64 -9.66
N ALA A 625 -16.15 -30.54 -9.93
CA ALA A 625 -16.86 -30.60 -11.23
C ALA A 625 -17.71 -29.36 -11.56
N GLU A 626 -18.24 -28.65 -10.55
CA GLU A 626 -19.13 -27.49 -10.73
C GLU A 626 -18.88 -26.43 -9.65
N LEU A 627 -17.65 -25.90 -9.57
CA LEU A 627 -17.35 -24.85 -8.60
C LEU A 627 -17.97 -23.50 -9.00
N GLY A 628 -18.63 -22.86 -8.04
CA GLY A 628 -19.06 -21.47 -8.10
C GLY A 628 -18.21 -20.55 -7.24
N SER A 629 -18.48 -19.25 -7.31
CA SER A 629 -17.83 -18.26 -6.46
C SER A 629 -18.21 -18.42 -4.99
N GLU A 630 -17.22 -18.28 -4.10
CA GLU A 630 -17.47 -18.08 -2.68
C GLU A 630 -18.13 -16.72 -2.47
N GLN A 631 -19.07 -16.63 -1.52
CA GLN A 631 -19.87 -15.42 -1.30
C GLN A 631 -19.80 -14.99 0.16
N SER A 632 -19.72 -13.69 0.38
CA SER A 632 -19.79 -13.12 1.73
C SER A 632 -20.66 -11.86 1.76
N ARG A 633 -21.42 -11.70 2.84
CA ARG A 633 -22.21 -10.49 3.14
C ARG A 633 -21.70 -9.88 4.43
N HIS A 634 -21.34 -8.61 4.38
CA HIS A 634 -20.80 -7.89 5.52
C HIS A 634 -21.80 -6.83 5.97
N LEU A 635 -21.89 -6.65 7.29
CA LEU A 635 -22.54 -5.52 7.94
C LEU A 635 -21.63 -5.04 9.07
N ASP A 636 -21.21 -3.79 9.01
CA ASP A 636 -20.38 -3.13 10.01
C ASP A 636 -21.06 -1.88 10.54
N VAL A 637 -21.01 -1.66 11.85
CA VAL A 637 -21.44 -0.41 12.49
C VAL A 637 -20.38 0.02 13.49
N GLY A 638 -19.80 1.20 13.26
CA GLY A 638 -18.73 1.77 14.05
C GLY A 638 -19.12 3.10 14.69
N VAL A 639 -18.66 3.32 15.91
CA VAL A 639 -18.78 4.58 16.64
C VAL A 639 -17.37 5.05 17.00
N GLU A 640 -17.04 6.29 16.67
CA GLU A 640 -15.75 6.90 17.00
C GLU A 640 -15.94 8.14 17.88
N LEU A 641 -15.13 8.22 18.94
CA LEU A 641 -15.06 9.29 19.90
C LEU A 641 -13.67 9.93 19.88
N ARG A 642 -13.61 11.25 19.83
CA ARG A 642 -12.37 12.04 19.97
C ARG A 642 -12.50 13.01 21.15
N PRO A 643 -12.40 12.53 22.40
CA PRO A 643 -12.54 13.38 23.58
C PRO A 643 -11.43 14.44 23.69
N LYS A 644 -10.28 14.21 23.05
CA LYS A 644 -9.15 15.14 22.93
C LYS A 644 -8.57 15.05 21.51
N PRO A 645 -7.86 16.07 21.00
CA PRO A 645 -7.26 16.04 19.66
C PRO A 645 -6.27 14.88 19.45
N PHE A 646 -5.63 14.42 20.53
CA PHE A 646 -4.64 13.33 20.50
C PHE A 646 -5.20 11.96 20.89
N LEU A 647 -6.49 11.85 21.23
CA LEU A 647 -7.08 10.61 21.74
C LEU A 647 -8.27 10.20 20.89
N ARG A 648 -8.20 9.00 20.32
CA ARG A 648 -9.27 8.41 19.51
C ARG A 648 -9.70 7.10 20.17
N ALA A 649 -10.99 6.96 20.44
CA ALA A 649 -11.61 5.71 20.86
C ALA A 649 -12.62 5.28 19.81
N GLN A 650 -12.66 3.99 19.48
CA GLN A 650 -13.55 3.43 18.48
C GLN A 650 -14.09 2.09 18.94
N VAL A 651 -15.38 1.87 18.65
CA VAL A 651 -16.07 0.60 18.85
C VAL A 651 -16.72 0.22 17.53
N THR A 652 -16.45 -0.99 17.03
CA THR A 652 -17.07 -1.50 15.81
C THR A 652 -17.72 -2.85 16.07
N LEU A 653 -18.99 -2.96 15.69
CA LEU A 653 -19.75 -4.21 15.63
C LEU A 653 -19.72 -4.73 14.20
N TYR A 654 -19.58 -6.05 14.03
CA TYR A 654 -19.63 -6.67 12.70
C TYR A 654 -20.43 -7.97 12.67
N ASP A 655 -21.04 -8.23 11.52
CA ASP A 655 -21.66 -9.49 11.11
C ASP A 655 -21.21 -9.83 9.68
N ARG A 656 -20.53 -10.96 9.51
CA ARG A 656 -20.16 -11.54 8.23
C ARG A 656 -20.88 -12.87 8.06
N GLN A 657 -21.55 -13.05 6.92
CA GLN A 657 -22.25 -14.27 6.56
C GLN A 657 -21.68 -14.83 5.27
N ASP A 658 -21.06 -15.99 5.38
CA ASP A 658 -20.37 -16.67 4.28
C ASP A 658 -21.28 -17.77 3.71
N ARG A 659 -21.27 -17.93 2.38
CA ARG A 659 -21.98 -18.97 1.66
C ARG A 659 -21.12 -19.53 0.55
N ASP A 660 -21.33 -20.80 0.26
CA ASP A 660 -20.69 -21.50 -0.85
C ASP A 660 -19.16 -21.42 -0.74
N PHE A 661 -18.63 -21.40 0.49
CA PHE A 661 -17.18 -21.41 0.72
C PHE A 661 -16.61 -22.76 0.31
N LEU A 662 -15.46 -22.73 -0.35
CA LEU A 662 -14.79 -23.90 -0.86
C LEU A 662 -14.20 -24.71 0.30
N ARG A 663 -14.39 -26.03 0.23
CA ARG A 663 -13.74 -27.00 1.09
C ARG A 663 -13.23 -28.15 0.24
N LEU A 664 -12.04 -28.63 0.59
CA LEU A 664 -11.52 -29.90 0.12
C LEU A 664 -12.20 -31.02 0.92
N GLU A 665 -13.07 -31.79 0.27
CA GLU A 665 -13.89 -32.80 0.93
C GLU A 665 -13.10 -34.06 1.24
N ASP A 666 -13.30 -34.63 2.44
CA ASP A 666 -12.62 -35.84 2.90
C ASP A 666 -11.07 -35.77 2.85
N ALA A 667 -10.51 -34.57 3.06
CA ALA A 667 -9.07 -34.33 3.14
C ALA A 667 -8.44 -34.63 4.52
N ASP A 668 -9.26 -34.81 5.56
CA ASP A 668 -8.82 -34.99 6.94
C ASP A 668 -9.05 -36.43 7.42
N TYR A 669 -8.16 -36.94 8.27
CA TYR A 669 -8.45 -38.12 9.11
C TYR A 669 -9.63 -37.80 10.05
N ARG A 670 -10.56 -38.74 10.21
CA ARG A 670 -11.74 -38.55 11.09
C ARG A 670 -12.30 -39.87 11.61
N LEU A 671 -13.04 -39.81 12.70
CA LEU A 671 -13.88 -40.92 13.16
C LEU A 671 -15.26 -40.84 12.52
N VAL A 672 -15.74 -41.97 11.99
CA VAL A 672 -17.11 -42.16 11.50
C VAL A 672 -17.65 -43.42 12.16
N ASP A 673 -18.71 -43.28 12.95
CA ASP A 673 -19.31 -44.38 13.73
C ASP A 673 -18.26 -45.17 14.55
N GLY A 674 -17.29 -44.46 15.13
CA GLY A 674 -16.20 -45.03 15.92
C GLY A 674 -15.06 -45.66 15.12
N SER A 675 -15.12 -45.65 13.79
CA SER A 675 -14.07 -46.18 12.91
C SER A 675 -13.20 -45.06 12.35
N LEU A 676 -11.87 -45.28 12.35
CA LEU A 676 -10.92 -44.35 11.74
C LEU A 676 -11.04 -44.39 10.21
N VAL A 677 -11.33 -43.24 9.62
CA VAL A 677 -11.40 -43.03 8.17
C VAL A 677 -10.22 -42.16 7.77
N ALA A 678 -9.40 -42.66 6.84
CA ALA A 678 -8.30 -41.92 6.25
C ALA A 678 -8.79 -40.91 5.19
N PRO A 679 -8.02 -39.85 4.89
CA PRO A 679 -8.30 -38.95 3.78
C PRO A 679 -8.49 -39.71 2.46
N ALA A 680 -9.35 -39.18 1.59
CA ALA A 680 -9.44 -39.65 0.22
C ALA A 680 -8.07 -39.46 -0.49
N PRO A 681 -7.62 -40.39 -1.34
CA PRO A 681 -6.34 -40.24 -2.05
C PRO A 681 -6.27 -38.97 -2.91
N GLN A 682 -7.40 -38.55 -3.48
CA GLN A 682 -7.55 -37.34 -4.28
C GLN A 682 -8.85 -36.64 -3.88
N PRO A 683 -8.84 -35.86 -2.78
CA PRO A 683 -10.03 -35.15 -2.34
C PRO A 683 -10.36 -34.03 -3.33
N GLN A 684 -11.65 -33.74 -3.51
CA GLN A 684 -12.12 -32.72 -4.46
C GLN A 684 -12.66 -31.49 -3.75
N TYR A 685 -12.50 -30.32 -4.36
CA TYR A 685 -13.12 -29.10 -3.88
C TYR A 685 -14.64 -29.13 -4.11
N ALA A 686 -15.39 -28.61 -3.14
CA ALA A 686 -16.82 -28.36 -3.25
C ALA A 686 -17.21 -27.04 -2.55
N ASN A 687 -18.24 -26.36 -3.05
CA ASN A 687 -18.88 -25.22 -2.37
C ASN A 687 -19.75 -25.69 -1.19
N ALA A 688 -19.13 -26.31 -0.18
CA ALA A 688 -19.84 -27.03 0.88
C ALA A 688 -20.18 -26.17 2.12
N LEU A 689 -19.45 -25.07 2.33
CA LEU A 689 -19.46 -24.37 3.62
C LEU A 689 -20.39 -23.16 3.67
N ARG A 690 -21.15 -23.06 4.76
CA ARG A 690 -21.88 -21.85 5.18
C ARG A 690 -21.27 -21.32 6.48
N GLY A 691 -20.81 -20.08 6.48
CA GLY A 691 -20.11 -19.48 7.61
C GLY A 691 -20.86 -18.32 8.26
N ARG A 692 -20.58 -18.09 9.54
CA ARG A 692 -20.99 -16.88 10.27
C ARG A 692 -19.84 -16.42 11.15
N SER A 693 -19.41 -15.17 10.96
CA SER A 693 -18.44 -14.49 11.81
C SER A 693 -19.03 -13.21 12.41
N ARG A 694 -19.04 -13.09 13.73
CA ARG A 694 -19.63 -11.96 14.46
C ARG A 694 -18.74 -11.50 15.58
N GLY A 695 -18.71 -10.20 15.84
CA GLY A 695 -17.86 -9.70 16.90
C GLY A 695 -17.96 -8.22 17.19
N VAL A 696 -17.14 -7.82 18.15
CA VAL A 696 -16.95 -6.44 18.60
C VAL A 696 -15.46 -6.15 18.62
N GLU A 697 -15.07 -5.02 18.05
CA GLU A 697 -13.71 -4.51 18.00
C GLU A 697 -13.64 -3.18 18.75
N LEU A 698 -12.68 -3.04 19.64
CA LEU A 698 -12.39 -1.83 20.41
C LEU A 698 -11.01 -1.34 20.02
N LEU A 699 -10.86 -0.04 19.85
CA LEU A 699 -9.59 0.63 19.62
C LEU A 699 -9.50 1.87 20.51
N LEU A 700 -8.37 2.00 21.20
CA LEU A 700 -7.95 3.24 21.84
C LEU A 700 -6.58 3.61 21.26
N ALA A 701 -6.53 4.72 20.53
CA ALA A 701 -5.32 5.22 19.91
C ALA A 701 -4.95 6.60 20.48
N ARG A 702 -3.66 6.79 20.71
CA ARG A 702 -3.06 8.06 21.04
C ARG A 702 -2.28 8.56 19.84
N ASP A 703 -2.92 9.44 19.08
CA ASP A 703 -2.42 10.02 17.84
C ASP A 703 -1.89 11.45 18.10
N GLY A 704 -1.04 12.00 17.24
CA GLY A 704 -0.60 13.41 17.33
C GLY A 704 0.73 13.64 18.07
N PRO A 705 1.11 14.92 18.31
CA PRO A 705 2.47 15.30 18.66
C PRO A 705 2.62 15.17 20.18
N SER A 706 2.93 13.97 20.65
CA SER A 706 3.37 13.76 22.01
C SER A 706 4.50 12.77 22.08
N ASP A 707 5.24 12.79 23.17
CA ASP A 707 6.37 11.87 23.35
C ASP A 707 5.91 10.41 23.42
N LEU A 708 4.64 10.17 23.79
CA LEU A 708 4.00 8.87 23.76
C LEU A 708 3.00 8.76 22.60
N THR A 709 3.25 7.83 21.68
CA THR A 709 2.33 7.46 20.59
C THR A 709 2.02 5.97 20.68
N GLY A 710 0.88 5.55 20.13
CA GLY A 710 0.53 4.13 20.09
C GLY A 710 -0.96 3.85 20.20
N TRP A 711 -1.32 2.58 20.27
CA TRP A 711 -2.69 2.14 20.39
C TRP A 711 -2.80 0.84 21.17
N VAL A 712 -4.00 0.60 21.68
CA VAL A 712 -4.44 -0.67 22.25
C VAL A 712 -5.74 -1.05 21.55
N SER A 713 -5.83 -2.28 21.11
CA SER A 713 -7.02 -2.84 20.49
C SER A 713 -7.41 -4.15 21.13
N TYR A 714 -8.72 -4.40 21.17
CA TYR A 714 -9.29 -5.66 21.62
C TYR A 714 -10.38 -6.09 20.64
N ALA A 715 -10.31 -7.32 20.17
CA ALA A 715 -11.35 -7.91 19.34
C ALA A 715 -11.92 -9.15 20.02
N TYR A 716 -13.24 -9.19 20.10
CA TYR A 716 -14.01 -10.38 20.43
C TYR A 716 -14.68 -10.90 19.17
N GLY A 717 -14.40 -12.14 18.76
CA GLY A 717 -14.94 -12.74 17.55
C GLY A 717 -15.47 -14.15 17.77
N ARG A 718 -16.45 -14.56 16.96
CA ARG A 718 -16.89 -15.95 16.85
C ARG A 718 -17.17 -16.29 15.41
N THR A 719 -16.42 -17.25 14.88
CA THR A 719 -16.50 -17.75 13.51
C THR A 719 -16.85 -19.24 13.54
N ARG A 720 -17.99 -19.60 12.94
CA ARG A 720 -18.41 -20.99 12.76
C ARG A 720 -18.74 -21.28 11.32
N TYR A 721 -18.45 -22.50 10.89
CA TYR A 721 -18.87 -23.04 9.61
C TYR A 721 -19.79 -24.24 9.82
N THR A 722 -20.77 -24.38 8.93
CA THR A 722 -21.61 -25.55 8.78
C THR A 722 -21.35 -26.14 7.41
N ASP A 723 -20.97 -27.42 7.37
CA ASP A 723 -20.93 -28.20 6.13
C ASP A 723 -22.35 -28.70 5.85
N ALA A 724 -22.95 -28.21 4.78
CA ALA A 724 -24.33 -28.56 4.45
C ALA A 724 -24.49 -30.01 3.95
N ALA A 725 -23.44 -30.59 3.35
CA ALA A 725 -23.47 -31.95 2.84
C ALA A 725 -23.37 -32.97 3.98
N ARG A 726 -22.53 -32.69 4.99
CA ARG A 726 -22.33 -33.58 6.15
C ARG A 726 -23.21 -33.26 7.36
N GLY A 727 -23.83 -32.09 7.41
CA GLY A 727 -24.65 -31.65 8.54
C GLY A 727 -23.84 -31.31 9.81
N GLU A 728 -22.52 -31.21 9.71
CA GLU A 728 -21.64 -30.87 10.83
C GLU A 728 -21.47 -29.35 11.00
N THR A 729 -21.22 -28.89 12.23
CA THR A 729 -20.92 -27.48 12.52
C THR A 729 -19.73 -27.33 13.46
N PHE A 730 -18.69 -26.66 12.99
CA PHE A 730 -17.41 -26.54 13.67
C PHE A 730 -16.94 -25.08 13.79
N TRP A 731 -15.92 -24.83 14.60
CA TRP A 731 -15.25 -23.52 14.67
C TRP A 731 -14.40 -23.32 13.43
N GLY A 732 -14.31 -22.09 12.89
CA GLY A 732 -13.40 -21.84 11.77
C GLY A 732 -11.93 -22.04 12.15
N ASP A 733 -11.10 -22.43 11.18
CA ASP A 733 -9.65 -22.68 11.39
C ASP A 733 -8.94 -21.44 11.96
N PHE A 734 -9.41 -20.26 11.59
CA PHE A 734 -8.90 -18.97 12.06
C PHE A 734 -9.79 -18.33 13.16
N ASP A 735 -10.63 -19.11 13.84
CA ASP A 735 -11.48 -18.59 14.92
C ASP A 735 -10.65 -18.24 16.17
N GLN A 736 -10.26 -16.98 16.29
CA GLN A 736 -9.73 -16.42 17.52
C GLN A 736 -10.80 -15.66 18.29
N ARG A 737 -11.16 -16.17 19.49
CA ARG A 737 -12.21 -15.59 20.33
C ARG A 737 -11.82 -14.24 20.92
N HIS A 738 -10.57 -14.12 21.37
CA HIS A 738 -10.03 -12.91 21.96
C HIS A 738 -8.70 -12.56 21.30
N THR A 739 -8.59 -11.36 20.77
CA THR A 739 -7.35 -10.79 20.23
C THR A 739 -7.07 -9.48 20.95
N VAL A 740 -5.85 -9.28 21.43
CA VAL A 740 -5.36 -8.00 21.95
C VAL A 740 -4.06 -7.64 21.24
N ASN A 741 -4.05 -6.50 20.56
CA ASN A 741 -2.83 -5.92 20.00
C ASN A 741 -2.62 -4.55 20.62
N ALA A 742 -1.43 -4.34 21.18
CA ALA A 742 -1.02 -3.06 21.73
C ALA A 742 0.36 -2.68 21.23
N HIS A 743 0.53 -1.42 20.88
CA HIS A 743 1.80 -0.84 20.50
C HIS A 743 1.98 0.49 21.23
N ALA A 744 3.17 0.72 21.76
CA ALA A 744 3.55 1.97 22.38
C ALA A 744 4.95 2.37 21.95
N HIS A 745 5.12 3.62 21.59
CA HIS A 745 6.40 4.24 21.28
C HIS A 745 6.58 5.48 22.15
N TYR A 746 7.72 5.57 22.82
CA TYR A 746 8.04 6.69 23.69
C TYR A 746 9.38 7.32 23.34
N ARG A 747 9.38 8.63 23.09
CA ARG A 747 10.58 9.42 22.82
C ARG A 747 11.21 9.88 24.13
N LEU A 748 12.26 9.18 24.58
CA LEU A 748 13.01 9.53 25.79
C LEU A 748 13.80 10.84 25.62
N THR A 749 14.43 11.02 24.45
CA THR A 749 15.15 12.23 24.06
C THR A 749 15.01 12.42 22.55
N ASP A 750 15.48 13.54 22.00
CA ASP A 750 15.52 13.76 20.54
C ASP A 750 16.38 12.72 19.78
N LYS A 751 17.19 11.94 20.50
CA LYS A 751 18.11 10.94 19.95
C LYS A 751 17.80 9.52 20.40
N THR A 752 16.84 9.32 21.30
CA THR A 752 16.53 8.00 21.86
C THR A 752 15.05 7.80 21.98
N SER A 753 14.58 6.68 21.47
CA SER A 753 13.22 6.21 21.68
C SER A 753 13.20 4.75 22.12
N VAL A 754 12.09 4.41 22.77
CA VAL A 754 11.76 3.04 23.16
C VAL A 754 10.43 2.66 22.53
N GLY A 755 10.31 1.40 22.13
CA GLY A 755 9.10 0.82 21.59
C GLY A 755 8.75 -0.46 22.33
N ALA A 756 7.46 -0.73 22.47
CA ALA A 756 6.96 -2.01 22.95
C ALA A 756 5.74 -2.43 22.14
N THR A 757 5.70 -3.70 21.76
CA THR A 757 4.56 -4.31 21.06
C THR A 757 4.11 -5.53 21.84
N PHE A 758 2.86 -5.54 22.26
CA PHE A 758 2.24 -6.65 22.98
C PHE A 758 1.14 -7.28 22.14
N ARG A 759 1.16 -8.60 22.05
CA ARG A 759 0.16 -9.42 21.36
C ARG A 759 -0.35 -10.49 22.30
N PHE A 760 -1.66 -10.66 22.33
CA PHE A 760 -2.31 -11.76 23.02
C PHE A 760 -3.45 -12.32 22.17
N GLY A 761 -3.56 -13.65 22.16
CA GLY A 761 -4.59 -14.37 21.46
C GLY A 761 -5.11 -15.53 22.31
N SER A 762 -6.42 -15.76 22.30
CA SER A 762 -6.99 -17.02 22.82
C SER A 762 -6.55 -18.26 22.02
N ASN A 763 -5.86 -18.01 20.91
CA ASN A 763 -5.34 -18.96 19.94
C ASN A 763 -6.40 -19.65 19.08
N PHE A 764 -5.94 -20.22 17.98
CA PHE A 764 -6.75 -20.86 16.96
C PHE A 764 -7.12 -22.30 17.36
N PRO A 765 -8.21 -22.86 16.83
CA PRO A 765 -8.40 -24.31 16.82
C PRO A 765 -7.24 -25.00 16.13
N MET A 766 -6.92 -26.22 16.57
CA MET A 766 -6.09 -27.12 15.78
C MET A 766 -6.93 -27.61 14.60
N PRO A 767 -6.55 -27.29 13.34
CA PRO A 767 -7.34 -27.69 12.19
C PRO A 767 -7.48 -29.22 12.10
N GLY A 768 -8.69 -29.68 11.79
CA GLY A 768 -8.98 -31.12 11.60
C GLY A 768 -9.76 -31.74 12.76
N TYR A 769 -9.95 -33.06 12.71
CA TYR A 769 -10.73 -33.80 13.69
C TYR A 769 -9.83 -34.31 14.82
N ILE A 770 -9.40 -33.39 15.68
CA ILE A 770 -8.47 -33.69 16.77
C ILE A 770 -9.12 -33.34 18.12
N ALA A 771 -9.17 -34.33 19.02
CA ALA A 771 -9.55 -34.19 20.42
C ALA A 771 -8.32 -34.34 21.32
N SER A 772 -8.37 -33.73 22.51
CA SER A 772 -7.38 -33.97 23.56
C SER A 772 -8.00 -34.77 24.70
N HIS A 773 -7.40 -35.91 25.02
CA HIS A 773 -7.76 -36.77 26.16
C HIS A 773 -6.53 -36.93 27.05
N ASP A 774 -6.61 -36.49 28.31
CA ASP A 774 -5.51 -36.56 29.30
C ASP A 774 -4.15 -36.02 28.81
N GLY A 775 -4.17 -35.05 27.89
CA GLY A 775 -2.97 -34.43 27.31
C GLY A 775 -2.44 -35.12 26.05
N GLU A 776 -2.99 -36.26 25.66
CA GLU A 776 -2.73 -36.90 24.37
C GLU A 776 -3.70 -36.36 23.31
N LEU A 777 -3.21 -36.21 22.08
CA LEU A 777 -4.02 -35.82 20.94
C LEU A 777 -4.45 -37.07 20.19
N VAL A 778 -5.74 -37.18 19.88
CA VAL A 778 -6.34 -38.32 19.18
C VAL A 778 -7.33 -37.85 18.13
N ILE A 779 -7.54 -38.66 17.09
CA ILE A 779 -8.56 -38.37 16.08
C ILE A 779 -9.96 -38.42 16.68
N SER A 780 -10.83 -37.50 16.25
CA SER A 780 -12.19 -37.33 16.75
C SER A 780 -13.24 -37.41 15.63
N ASP A 781 -14.51 -37.32 15.99
CA ASP A 781 -15.66 -37.16 15.09
C ASP A 781 -16.07 -35.68 14.92
N ARG A 782 -15.43 -34.76 15.65
CA ARG A 782 -15.72 -33.32 15.64
C ARG A 782 -14.52 -32.50 15.21
N ARG A 783 -14.68 -31.81 14.08
CA ARG A 783 -13.65 -30.90 13.56
C ARG A 783 -13.46 -29.68 14.48
N ASN A 784 -12.20 -29.27 14.66
CA ASN A 784 -11.79 -28.06 15.39
C ASN A 784 -12.32 -27.99 16.82
N GLU A 785 -12.37 -29.14 17.51
CA GLU A 785 -12.75 -29.21 18.91
C GLU A 785 -11.62 -28.69 19.82
N THR A 786 -10.40 -29.14 19.58
CA THR A 786 -9.22 -28.78 20.38
C THR A 786 -8.64 -27.43 19.92
N ARG A 787 -8.14 -26.65 20.87
CA ARG A 787 -7.49 -25.36 20.62
C ARG A 787 -6.07 -25.37 21.14
N LEU A 788 -5.21 -24.62 20.46
CA LEU A 788 -3.87 -24.35 20.96
C LEU A 788 -3.95 -23.55 22.28
N PRO A 789 -2.96 -23.70 23.17
CA PRO A 789 -2.86 -22.86 24.36
C PRO A 789 -2.83 -21.36 24.02
N PRO A 790 -3.32 -20.47 24.91
CA PRO A 790 -3.31 -19.04 24.65
C PRO A 790 -1.91 -18.51 24.34
N TYR A 791 -1.83 -17.66 23.33
CA TYR A 791 -0.61 -16.99 22.88
C TYR A 791 -0.41 -15.66 23.62
N ALA A 792 0.81 -15.35 24.04
CA ALA A 792 1.17 -14.00 24.45
C ALA A 792 2.64 -13.68 24.17
N ARG A 793 2.91 -12.52 23.60
CA ARG A 793 4.27 -12.04 23.30
C ARG A 793 4.38 -10.55 23.58
N LEU A 794 5.45 -10.16 24.28
CA LEU A 794 5.87 -8.77 24.44
C LEU A 794 7.23 -8.61 23.77
N ASP A 795 7.30 -7.70 22.82
CA ASP A 795 8.53 -7.32 22.13
C ASP A 795 8.93 -5.93 22.62
N ALA A 796 10.21 -5.71 22.89
CA ALA A 796 10.73 -4.43 23.36
C ALA A 796 11.94 -3.99 22.55
N ARG A 797 12.01 -2.70 22.25
CA ARG A 797 13.04 -2.12 21.40
C ARG A 797 13.56 -0.79 21.93
N VAL A 798 14.84 -0.55 21.75
CA VAL A 798 15.54 0.72 21.98
C VAL A 798 16.16 1.18 20.66
N ASN A 799 16.04 2.48 20.38
CA ASN A 799 16.72 3.14 19.26
C ASN A 799 17.62 4.27 19.78
N ARG A 800 18.80 4.42 19.21
CA ARG A 800 19.72 5.53 19.48
C ARG A 800 20.28 6.08 18.17
N THR A 801 20.01 7.36 17.92
CA THR A 801 20.48 8.07 16.73
C THR A 801 21.65 9.00 17.05
N PHE A 802 22.68 8.93 16.22
CA PHE A 802 23.86 9.76 16.21
C PHE A 802 23.92 10.53 14.90
N THR A 803 24.21 11.82 14.97
CA THR A 803 24.36 12.70 13.81
C THR A 803 25.80 13.20 13.80
N PHE A 804 26.50 12.99 12.69
CA PHE A 804 27.87 13.45 12.49
C PHE A 804 28.05 13.99 11.08
N TRP A 805 28.58 15.21 10.96
CA TRP A 805 28.59 15.97 9.71
C TRP A 805 27.18 16.01 9.06
N ASN A 806 27.04 15.43 7.86
CA ASN A 806 25.80 15.31 7.09
C ASN A 806 25.30 13.85 7.05
N ARG A 807 25.68 13.03 8.02
CA ARG A 807 25.31 11.61 8.08
C ARG A 807 24.54 11.33 9.35
N ARG A 808 23.63 10.37 9.25
CA ARG A 808 22.84 9.91 10.38
C ARG A 808 23.02 8.40 10.56
N LEU A 809 23.34 8.01 11.80
CA LEU A 809 23.57 6.63 12.20
C LEU A 809 22.62 6.28 13.32
N THR A 810 21.75 5.31 13.10
CA THR A 810 20.80 4.83 14.10
C THR A 810 21.17 3.40 14.48
N PHE A 811 21.47 3.19 15.76
CA PHE A 811 21.57 1.85 16.34
C PHE A 811 20.23 1.44 16.93
N PHE A 812 19.91 0.17 16.79
CA PHE A 812 18.70 -0.41 17.34
C PHE A 812 19.04 -1.73 18.04
N PHE A 813 18.39 -1.96 19.17
CA PHE A 813 18.46 -3.18 19.94
C PHE A 813 17.03 -3.62 20.27
N GLU A 814 16.70 -4.86 19.99
CA GLU A 814 15.37 -5.43 20.16
C GLU A 814 15.46 -6.78 20.87
N VAL A 815 14.51 -7.04 21.75
CA VAL A 815 14.29 -8.34 22.37
C VAL A 815 12.86 -8.75 22.07
N LEU A 816 12.71 -9.82 21.28
CA LEU A 816 11.41 -10.43 21.05
C LEU A 816 11.07 -11.39 22.18
N ASN A 817 9.76 -11.50 22.47
CA ASN A 817 9.22 -12.35 23.53
C ASN A 817 9.92 -12.17 24.90
N VAL A 818 10.03 -10.92 25.36
CA VAL A 818 10.58 -10.54 26.67
C VAL A 818 9.92 -11.30 27.83
N LEU A 819 8.67 -11.75 27.66
CA LEU A 819 7.96 -12.56 28.67
C LEU A 819 8.57 -13.94 28.88
N GLY A 820 9.39 -14.44 27.94
CA GLY A 820 9.90 -15.82 27.95
C GLY A 820 8.78 -16.87 27.93
N ARG A 821 7.60 -16.52 27.42
CA ARG A 821 6.45 -17.42 27.38
C ARG A 821 6.67 -18.46 26.29
N LYS A 822 6.41 -19.72 26.59
CA LYS A 822 6.36 -20.79 25.60
C LYS A 822 5.05 -20.69 24.83
N ASN A 823 5.13 -20.21 23.59
CA ASN A 823 4.01 -20.14 22.66
C ASN A 823 4.07 -21.33 21.69
N TYR A 824 2.91 -21.74 21.18
CA TYR A 824 2.75 -22.93 20.34
C TYR A 824 1.99 -22.61 19.06
N GLY A 825 2.52 -23.10 17.93
CA GLY A 825 1.85 -23.16 16.63
C GLY A 825 1.30 -24.55 16.37
N ALA A 826 0.37 -24.67 15.42
CA ALA A 826 -0.08 -25.96 14.90
C ALA A 826 0.75 -26.33 13.68
N ARG A 827 1.07 -27.61 13.52
CA ARG A 827 1.68 -28.16 12.31
C ARG A 827 0.99 -29.47 11.94
N PRO A 828 1.09 -29.96 10.69
CA PRO A 828 0.59 -31.27 10.33
C PRO A 828 1.17 -32.34 11.28
N GLY A 829 0.30 -33.09 11.95
CA GLY A 829 0.68 -34.17 12.86
C GLY A 829 0.74 -35.51 12.13
N VAL A 830 1.50 -36.45 12.68
CA VAL A 830 1.54 -37.84 12.20
C VAL A 830 0.47 -38.64 12.91
N VAL A 831 -0.46 -39.22 12.14
CA VAL A 831 -1.53 -40.06 12.69
C VAL A 831 -1.06 -41.52 12.75
N ASP A 832 -1.03 -42.09 13.95
CA ASP A 832 -0.88 -43.53 14.13
C ASP A 832 -2.21 -44.21 13.78
N ALA A 833 -2.23 -44.93 12.66
CA ALA A 833 -3.43 -45.60 12.16
C ALA A 833 -3.95 -46.73 13.07
N GLN A 834 -3.13 -47.27 13.97
CA GLN A 834 -3.56 -48.34 14.89
C GLN A 834 -4.23 -47.78 16.15
N THR A 835 -3.69 -46.70 16.69
CA THR A 835 -4.14 -46.12 17.96
C THR A 835 -5.04 -44.90 17.77
N GLY A 836 -5.02 -44.27 16.59
CA GLY A 836 -5.67 -42.99 16.33
C GLY A 836 -4.98 -41.80 17.01
N GLN A 837 -3.80 -42.00 17.60
CA GLN A 837 -3.02 -40.93 18.21
C GLN A 837 -2.44 -40.00 17.14
N VAL A 838 -2.40 -38.71 17.46
CA VAL A 838 -1.81 -37.66 16.63
C VAL A 838 -0.53 -37.18 17.30
N LEU A 839 0.60 -37.55 16.70
CA LEU A 839 1.93 -37.19 17.17
C LEU A 839 2.41 -35.92 16.48
N ASP A 840 3.28 -35.17 17.15
CA ASP A 840 3.99 -34.03 16.56
C ASP A 840 3.10 -32.91 15.98
N ALA A 841 1.84 -32.76 16.38
CA ALA A 841 0.92 -31.75 15.82
C ALA A 841 1.14 -30.29 16.27
N THR A 842 2.19 -30.02 17.05
CA THR A 842 2.51 -28.66 17.54
C THR A 842 3.98 -28.36 17.44
N GLU A 843 4.31 -27.08 17.25
CA GLU A 843 5.68 -26.58 17.28
C GLU A 843 5.84 -25.44 18.29
N ARG A 844 7.07 -25.23 18.77
CA ARG A 844 7.40 -24.13 19.69
C ARG A 844 7.77 -22.90 18.88
N LEU A 845 7.10 -21.79 19.20
CA LEU A 845 7.35 -20.48 18.60
C LEU A 845 8.54 -19.77 19.28
N PHE A 846 8.80 -18.51 18.90
CA PHE A 846 10.00 -17.78 19.29
C PHE A 846 10.25 -17.82 20.81
N PRO A 847 11.46 -18.21 21.25
CA PRO A 847 11.89 -17.98 22.62
C PRO A 847 12.26 -16.49 22.80
N VAL A 848 12.92 -16.17 23.91
CA VAL A 848 13.50 -14.83 24.08
C VAL A 848 14.61 -14.64 23.05
N LEU A 849 14.40 -13.72 22.11
CA LEU A 849 15.29 -13.52 20.97
C LEU A 849 15.87 -12.10 20.96
N PRO A 850 17.13 -11.91 21.37
CA PRO A 850 17.81 -10.62 21.26
C PRO A 850 18.33 -10.41 19.83
N SER A 851 18.32 -9.15 19.41
CA SER A 851 18.77 -8.74 18.08
C SER A 851 19.24 -7.29 18.08
N ALA A 852 20.09 -6.97 17.12
CA ALA A 852 20.64 -5.64 16.97
C ALA A 852 20.91 -5.31 15.50
N GLY A 853 21.09 -4.03 15.23
CA GLY A 853 21.65 -3.60 13.97
C GLY A 853 21.85 -2.11 13.90
N LEU A 854 22.20 -1.66 12.70
CA LEU A 854 22.53 -0.29 12.41
C LEU A 854 21.92 0.16 11.08
N GLN A 855 21.59 1.45 11.02
CA GLN A 855 21.11 2.13 9.84
C GLN A 855 21.95 3.37 9.61
N ILE A 856 22.44 3.54 8.39
CA ILE A 856 23.26 4.66 7.94
C ILE A 856 22.52 5.40 6.85
N GLU A 857 22.47 6.71 6.94
CA GLU A 857 21.85 7.60 5.99
C GLU A 857 22.83 8.68 5.52
N PHE A 858 22.78 8.98 4.21
CA PHE A 858 23.65 9.91 3.48
C PHE A 858 22.87 10.98 2.73
#